data_AF-A0A351VK18-F1
#
_entry.id   AF-A0A351VK18-F1
#
_cell.length_a   1.000
_cell.length_b   1.000
_cell.length_c   1.000
_cell.angle_alpha   90.00
_cell.angle_beta   90.00
_cell.angle_gamma   90.00
#
_symmetry.space_group_name_H-M   'P 1'
#
loop_
_entity.id
_entity.type
_entity.pdbx_description
1 polymer ?
#
loop_
_entity_poly.entity_id
_entity_poly.type
_entity_poly.pdbx_seq_one_letter_code
_entity_poly.pdbx_strand_id
1 'polypeptide(L)'
;LKMLQPFVYRKYLDYNLIEDMKHMKQKIDASLARSREGESNLKLGRGGIREIEFFIQALQLVYAGKNPRLRERNSLKALDTLLVARLINEDDHRKLRDAYRFLRSTEHRIQVVQERQTHNLPNKPDEILALARRCGYLRSNGLERFQEVLEEHRGNVSVIYGTLFHSRDEKLQQDLNPETLLFLDHRADSDLVKDMLAERRFEDVDRAYENLSSLRRGPVKGNLTERSRRLLEKITPLLLQKVFDSHAPDMALCNLERFLSVIASRPSYYALLAENRETRKLLVSLFGMSEFLSKILISHPELLDSMVASNSASIAKTREMMDAELDILLDQSDYFEDRLDVLRRYRNEEFLRIGLNDIHGRLLQGEVTAQLSLLGETCLTAAYRMAVAELKRFGKPLFRYEGSSIEANLAIIGMGKLGGGDLNYHSDLDIIFVYDQQGYTDGEKQISNHEYFAKLAQKIISILTMQTREGYVYKIDTRLRPSGNAGPLVTSLDSFLEYHRNDAQVWERQALTKARVVLGDQLLAGQLHDVIRHTVYGATIDDEGRDEIHRLRMRMENELAREKDGSYNIKTGRGGMVDVEFAVQYLQLRHGCQYPELRTTNTVLALKEISTLDLLPKGDDETLLNGYKFLRKLENRLRIIHDYSVNDLTGPKSYMNKLARRLGYDPKLKNPGAVLISDYEKTTGKIRDVYHRIFGVSTD
;
A
#
# COMPACT_ATOMS: atom_id res chain seq x y z
N LEU A 1 24.29 8.20 29.45
CA LEU A 1 22.86 7.84 29.64
C LEU A 1 21.96 8.20 28.47
N LYS A 2 21.95 9.45 27.95
CA LYS A 2 21.16 9.81 26.74
C LYS A 2 21.54 8.99 25.48
N MET A 3 22.82 8.67 25.28
CA MET A 3 23.27 7.81 24.17
C MET A 3 22.82 6.34 24.27
N LEU A 4 22.49 5.83 25.46
CA LEU A 4 22.03 4.45 25.65
C LEU A 4 20.50 4.31 25.54
N GLN A 5 19.76 5.41 25.62
CA GLN A 5 18.30 5.38 25.56
C GLN A 5 17.74 4.78 24.25
N PRO A 6 18.27 5.10 23.05
CA PRO A 6 17.79 4.50 21.81
C PRO A 6 18.08 3.00 21.71
N PHE A 7 19.15 2.52 22.38
CA PHE A 7 19.54 1.11 22.39
C PHE A 7 18.69 0.26 23.34
N VAL A 8 18.35 0.81 24.52
CA VAL A 8 17.57 0.14 25.56
C VAL A 8 16.06 0.29 25.32
N TYR A 9 15.59 1.46 24.89
CA TYR A 9 14.18 1.77 24.67
C TYR A 9 13.94 2.14 23.21
N ARG A 10 14.02 1.14 22.34
CA ARG A 10 13.91 1.29 20.89
C ARG A 10 12.52 1.79 20.51
N LYS A 11 12.45 2.73 19.55
CA LYS A 11 11.17 3.25 19.02
C LYS A 11 10.36 2.17 18.29
N TYR A 12 11.05 1.16 17.76
CA TYR A 12 10.48 -0.03 17.12
C TYR A 12 10.54 -1.22 18.07
N LEU A 13 9.49 -2.04 18.04
CA LEU A 13 9.38 -3.24 18.86
C LEU A 13 10.41 -4.28 18.42
N ASP A 14 11.44 -4.52 19.23
CA ASP A 14 12.43 -5.56 18.99
C ASP A 14 12.09 -6.82 19.81
N TYR A 15 11.16 -7.61 19.29
CA TYR A 15 10.67 -8.84 19.96
C TYR A 15 11.74 -9.93 20.09
N ASN A 16 12.90 -9.77 19.45
CA ASN A 16 14.06 -10.63 19.64
C ASN A 16 14.51 -10.67 21.11
N LEU A 17 14.38 -9.55 21.83
CA LEU A 17 14.78 -9.45 23.24
C LEU A 17 13.92 -10.29 24.19
N ILE A 18 12.63 -10.48 23.90
CA ILE A 18 11.75 -11.29 24.76
C ILE A 18 12.11 -12.78 24.63
N GLU A 19 12.35 -13.25 23.41
CA GLU A 19 12.84 -14.61 23.17
C GLU A 19 14.25 -14.82 23.74
N ASP A 20 15.14 -13.85 23.59
CA ASP A 20 16.49 -13.91 24.18
C ASP A 20 16.42 -13.96 25.72
N MET A 21 15.48 -13.24 26.35
CA MET A 21 15.21 -13.33 27.79
C MET A 21 14.65 -14.70 28.19
N LYS A 22 13.75 -15.29 27.40
CA LYS A 22 13.24 -16.66 27.60
C LYS A 22 14.38 -17.69 27.52
N HIS A 23 15.25 -17.58 26.52
CA HIS A 23 16.41 -18.46 26.36
C HIS A 23 17.45 -18.26 27.46
N MET A 24 17.71 -17.03 27.91
CA MET A 24 18.56 -16.76 29.08
C MET A 24 17.99 -17.42 30.34
N LYS A 25 16.67 -17.33 30.56
CA LYS A 25 16.01 -17.99 31.70
C LYS A 25 16.09 -19.52 31.61
N GLN A 26 15.81 -20.11 30.44
CA GLN A 26 15.96 -21.55 30.23
C GLN A 26 17.40 -22.04 30.49
N LYS A 27 18.42 -21.25 30.11
CA LYS A 27 19.83 -21.55 30.44
C LYS A 27 20.11 -21.47 31.95
N ILE A 28 19.56 -20.46 32.63
CA ILE A 28 19.68 -20.31 34.09
C ILE A 28 19.00 -21.49 34.81
N ASP A 29 17.79 -21.86 34.40
CA ASP A 29 17.02 -22.95 34.99
C ASP A 29 17.71 -24.31 34.75
N ALA A 30 18.22 -24.55 33.53
CA ALA A 30 18.99 -25.76 33.22
C ALA A 30 20.32 -25.84 33.98
N SER A 31 20.95 -24.69 34.28
CA SER A 31 22.15 -24.62 35.10
C SER A 31 21.85 -24.93 36.58
N LEU A 32 20.72 -24.45 37.11
CA LEU A 32 20.31 -24.65 38.51
C LEU A 32 19.73 -26.04 38.78
N ALA A 33 19.11 -26.66 37.77
CA ALA A 33 18.61 -28.04 37.85
C ALA A 33 19.76 -29.06 38.02
N ARG A 34 20.95 -28.75 37.51
CA ARG A 34 22.15 -29.62 37.62
C ARG A 34 22.79 -29.59 39.02
N SER A 35 22.59 -28.55 39.81
CA SER A 35 23.27 -28.35 41.10
C SER A 35 22.44 -28.70 42.34
N ARG A 36 21.19 -29.19 42.22
CA ARG A 36 20.22 -29.38 43.34
C ARG A 36 19.95 -28.10 44.17
N GLU A 37 20.37 -26.92 43.71
CA GLU A 37 20.19 -25.63 44.40
C GLU A 37 18.97 -24.82 43.91
N GLY A 38 18.27 -25.28 42.88
CA GLY A 38 17.19 -24.53 42.21
C GLY A 38 15.96 -24.27 43.08
N GLU A 39 15.62 -25.18 44.00
CA GLU A 39 14.46 -25.01 44.89
C GLU A 39 14.75 -24.11 46.09
N SER A 40 16.00 -24.12 46.57
CA SER A 40 16.43 -23.36 47.77
C SER A 40 16.85 -21.92 47.47
N ASN A 41 16.95 -21.49 46.21
CA ASN A 41 17.42 -20.16 45.84
C ASN A 41 16.28 -19.14 45.65
N LEU A 42 16.19 -18.13 46.51
CA LEU A 42 15.13 -17.12 46.50
C LEU A 42 15.18 -16.15 45.30
N LYS A 43 16.35 -16.01 44.67
CA LYS A 43 16.55 -15.05 43.58
C LYS A 43 16.42 -15.69 42.21
N LEU A 44 17.11 -16.80 42.00
CA LEU A 44 17.22 -17.47 40.71
C LEU A 44 16.28 -18.67 40.55
N GLY A 45 15.78 -19.23 41.65
CA GLY A 45 14.85 -20.34 41.63
C GLY A 45 13.48 -19.97 41.05
N ARG A 46 12.65 -20.98 40.82
CA ARG A 46 11.27 -20.82 40.32
C ARG A 46 10.49 -19.86 41.22
N GLY A 47 9.76 -18.92 40.63
CA GLY A 47 8.99 -17.91 41.37
C GLY A 47 9.84 -16.90 42.14
N GLY A 48 11.15 -16.87 41.88
CA GLY A 48 12.09 -16.02 42.61
C GLY A 48 12.09 -14.56 42.16
N ILE A 49 12.87 -13.75 42.87
CA ILE A 49 12.99 -12.30 42.64
C ILE A 49 13.31 -11.96 41.18
N ARG A 50 14.15 -12.77 40.53
CA ARG A 50 14.60 -12.51 39.15
C ARG A 50 13.50 -12.72 38.12
N GLU A 51 12.53 -13.59 38.36
CA GLU A 51 11.38 -13.75 37.47
C GLU A 51 10.49 -12.50 37.49
N ILE A 52 10.31 -11.87 38.65
CA ILE A 52 9.59 -10.59 38.78
C ILE A 52 10.34 -9.47 38.03
N GLU A 53 11.67 -9.40 38.19
CA GLU A 53 12.50 -8.41 37.50
C GLU A 53 12.47 -8.60 35.98
N PHE A 54 12.58 -9.85 35.51
CA PHE A 54 12.48 -10.15 34.08
C PHE A 54 11.09 -9.87 33.53
N PHE A 55 10.03 -10.17 34.26
CA PHE A 55 8.67 -9.83 33.85
C PHE A 55 8.51 -8.33 33.60
N ILE A 56 8.97 -7.50 34.56
CA ILE A 56 8.96 -6.04 34.44
C ILE A 56 9.80 -5.58 33.25
N GLN A 57 11.05 -6.06 33.16
CA GLN A 57 11.98 -5.66 32.11
C GLN A 57 11.50 -6.06 30.71
N ALA A 58 10.89 -7.24 30.56
CA ALA A 58 10.32 -7.67 29.29
C ALA A 58 9.24 -6.68 28.80
N LEU A 59 8.32 -6.28 29.69
CA LEU A 59 7.29 -5.29 29.35
C LEU A 59 7.89 -3.90 29.09
N GLN A 60 8.93 -3.49 29.82
CA GLN A 60 9.61 -2.22 29.58
C GLN A 60 10.34 -2.19 28.23
N LEU A 61 11.04 -3.25 27.84
CA LEU A 61 11.73 -3.34 26.56
C LEU A 61 10.74 -3.24 25.38
N VAL A 62 9.55 -3.80 25.55
CA VAL A 62 8.48 -3.80 24.53
C VAL A 62 7.81 -2.43 24.44
N TYR A 63 7.37 -1.87 25.58
CA TYR A 63 6.44 -0.75 25.57
C TYR A 63 7.09 0.61 25.91
N ALA A 64 8.25 0.63 26.58
CA ALA A 64 8.85 1.89 27.05
C ALA A 64 9.55 2.72 25.94
N GLY A 65 9.71 2.14 24.74
CA GLY A 65 10.11 2.85 23.53
C GLY A 65 9.09 3.93 23.12
N LYS A 66 7.80 3.54 23.08
CA LYS A 66 6.67 4.42 22.73
C LYS A 66 6.07 5.15 23.94
N ASN A 67 6.24 4.62 25.16
CA ASN A 67 5.75 5.23 26.39
C ASN A 67 6.89 5.52 27.38
N PRO A 68 7.44 6.76 27.40
CA PRO A 68 8.56 7.12 28.27
C PRO A 68 8.30 6.94 29.76
N ARG A 69 7.03 6.94 30.22
CA ARG A 69 6.68 6.76 31.64
C ARG A 69 7.02 5.36 32.16
N LEU A 70 7.15 4.38 31.26
CA LEU A 70 7.51 3.01 31.61
C LEU A 70 9.02 2.82 31.86
N ARG A 71 9.86 3.85 31.67
CA ARG A 71 11.34 3.79 31.84
C ARG A 71 11.79 3.90 33.30
N GLU A 72 10.97 3.40 34.22
CA GLU A 72 11.22 3.44 35.66
C GLU A 72 12.23 2.34 36.07
N ARG A 73 13.19 2.69 36.93
CA ARG A 73 14.27 1.76 37.33
C ARG A 73 13.93 0.95 38.57
N ASN A 74 13.07 1.47 39.43
CA ASN A 74 12.66 0.79 40.64
C ASN A 74 11.55 -0.23 40.35
N SER A 75 11.76 -1.51 40.67
CA SER A 75 10.82 -2.59 40.35
C SER A 75 9.40 -2.38 40.88
N LEU A 76 9.25 -1.83 42.10
CA LEU A 76 7.92 -1.58 42.68
C LEU A 76 7.21 -0.43 41.95
N LYS A 77 7.90 0.68 41.71
CA LYS A 77 7.35 1.79 40.92
C LYS A 77 7.08 1.37 39.48
N ALA A 78 7.90 0.51 38.90
CA ALA A 78 7.70 -0.01 37.56
C ALA A 78 6.40 -0.83 37.47
N LEU A 79 6.11 -1.70 38.46
CA LEU A 79 4.82 -2.39 38.55
C LEU A 79 3.65 -1.39 38.60
N ASP A 80 3.75 -0.31 39.38
CA ASP A 80 2.71 0.73 39.42
C ASP A 80 2.51 1.38 38.03
N THR A 81 3.61 1.68 37.31
CA THR A 81 3.50 2.24 35.96
C THR A 81 2.92 1.26 34.94
N LEU A 82 3.17 -0.04 35.09
CA LEU A 82 2.62 -1.09 34.23
C LEU A 82 1.10 -1.25 34.45
N LEU A 83 0.63 -1.12 35.69
CA LEU A 83 -0.80 -1.12 36.02
C LEU A 83 -1.51 0.11 35.43
N VAL A 84 -0.94 1.31 35.62
CA VAL A 84 -1.50 2.55 35.06
C VAL A 84 -1.56 2.50 33.52
N ALA A 85 -0.58 1.86 32.88
CA ALA A 85 -0.57 1.62 31.44
C ALA A 85 -1.49 0.47 30.98
N ARG A 86 -2.22 -0.19 31.90
CA ARG A 86 -3.09 -1.34 31.68
C ARG A 86 -2.38 -2.53 31.01
N LEU A 87 -1.08 -2.70 31.26
CA LEU A 87 -0.29 -3.82 30.76
C LEU A 87 -0.35 -5.05 31.67
N ILE A 88 -0.77 -4.85 32.92
CA ILE A 88 -1.10 -5.89 33.90
C ILE A 88 -2.43 -5.54 34.58
N ASN A 89 -3.14 -6.56 35.06
CA ASN A 89 -4.37 -6.35 35.84
C ASN A 89 -4.05 -6.06 37.32
N GLU A 90 -5.06 -5.64 38.09
CA GLU A 90 -4.90 -5.29 39.51
C GLU A 90 -4.52 -6.48 40.40
N ASP A 91 -4.91 -7.70 40.01
CA ASP A 91 -4.62 -8.91 40.76
C ASP A 91 -3.14 -9.32 40.60
N ASP A 92 -2.65 -9.35 39.36
CA ASP A 92 -1.25 -9.62 39.02
C ASP A 92 -0.32 -8.57 39.63
N HIS A 93 -0.71 -7.28 39.57
CA HIS A 93 0.04 -6.20 40.21
C HIS A 93 0.21 -6.44 41.71
N ARG A 94 -0.90 -6.71 42.41
CA ARG A 94 -0.89 -6.96 43.86
C ARG A 94 -0.01 -8.15 44.21
N LYS A 95 -0.22 -9.29 43.52
CA LYS A 95 0.52 -10.53 43.73
C LYS A 95 2.02 -10.37 43.51
N LEU A 96 2.43 -9.75 42.40
CA LEU A 96 3.84 -9.50 42.10
C LEU A 96 4.48 -8.52 43.09
N ARG A 97 3.76 -7.46 43.48
CA ARG A 97 4.25 -6.45 44.43
C ARG A 97 4.48 -7.04 45.81
N ASP A 98 3.53 -7.83 46.30
CA ASP A 98 3.59 -8.44 47.62
C ASP A 98 4.66 -9.55 47.66
N ALA A 99 4.74 -10.37 46.60
CA ALA A 99 5.81 -11.36 46.45
C ALA A 99 7.20 -10.71 46.40
N TYR A 100 7.38 -9.62 45.64
CA TYR A 100 8.66 -8.93 45.55
C TYR A 100 9.12 -8.38 46.91
N ARG A 101 8.21 -7.78 47.68
CA ARG A 101 8.50 -7.26 49.04
C ARG A 101 8.87 -8.39 50.00
N PHE A 102 8.11 -9.47 49.98
CA PHE A 102 8.33 -10.64 50.83
C PHE A 102 9.68 -11.30 50.53
N LEU A 103 9.93 -11.65 49.26
CA LEU A 103 11.17 -12.32 48.85
C LEU A 103 12.41 -11.46 49.11
N ARG A 104 12.36 -10.15 48.83
CA ARG A 104 13.46 -9.22 49.12
C ARG A 104 13.73 -9.07 50.61
N SER A 105 12.68 -8.99 51.41
CA SER A 105 12.82 -8.88 52.85
C SER A 105 13.43 -10.16 53.44
N THR A 106 12.97 -11.34 53.00
CA THR A 106 13.54 -12.64 53.38
C THR A 106 15.01 -12.75 52.95
N GLU A 107 15.34 -12.39 51.71
CA GLU A 107 16.72 -12.34 51.20
C GLU A 107 17.61 -11.44 52.06
N HIS A 108 17.16 -10.22 52.39
CA HIS A 108 17.92 -9.30 53.22
C HIS A 108 18.16 -9.86 54.63
N ARG A 109 17.18 -10.56 55.23
CA ARG A 109 17.36 -11.19 56.55
C ARG A 109 18.38 -12.32 56.53
N ILE A 110 18.48 -13.07 55.44
CA ILE A 110 19.52 -14.09 55.26
C ILE A 110 20.89 -13.43 55.13
N GLN A 111 21.01 -12.38 54.31
CA GLN A 111 22.28 -11.70 54.06
C GLN A 111 22.84 -10.99 55.30
N VAL A 112 21.98 -10.36 56.11
CA VAL A 112 22.38 -9.74 57.38
C VAL A 112 23.00 -10.75 58.33
N VAL A 113 22.52 -11.99 58.33
CA VAL A 113 22.96 -13.02 59.28
C VAL A 113 24.20 -13.73 58.82
N GLN A 114 24.33 -13.96 57.50
CA GLN A 114 25.51 -14.62 56.93
C GLN A 114 26.63 -13.64 56.57
N GLU A 115 26.40 -12.33 56.71
CA GLU A 115 27.32 -11.23 56.37
C GLU A 115 27.92 -11.35 54.96
N ARG A 116 27.19 -12.00 54.05
CA ARG A 116 27.62 -12.27 52.67
C ARG A 116 26.46 -12.23 51.71
N GLN A 117 26.76 -12.01 50.44
CA GLN A 117 25.78 -11.99 49.35
C GLN A 117 25.31 -13.43 49.01
N THR A 118 24.47 -14.00 49.86
CA THR A 118 23.80 -15.28 49.64
C THR A 118 22.35 -15.09 49.23
N HIS A 119 21.83 -16.02 48.43
CA HIS A 119 20.44 -16.10 47.97
C HIS A 119 19.77 -17.43 48.36
N ASN A 120 20.52 -18.34 48.97
CA ASN A 120 20.07 -19.67 49.32
C ASN A 120 19.41 -19.65 50.70
N LEU A 121 18.26 -20.31 50.80
CA LEU A 121 17.63 -20.63 52.07
C LEU A 121 18.59 -21.49 52.91
N PRO A 122 18.57 -21.33 54.25
CA PRO A 122 19.29 -22.23 55.13
C PRO A 122 18.80 -23.68 54.97
N ASN A 123 19.70 -24.65 55.07
CA ASN A 123 19.36 -26.07 54.92
C ASN A 123 19.07 -26.75 56.27
N LYS A 124 19.44 -26.14 57.39
CA LYS A 124 19.23 -26.71 58.74
C LYS A 124 17.89 -26.25 59.32
N PRO A 125 17.07 -27.16 59.90
CA PRO A 125 15.76 -26.82 60.47
C PRO A 125 15.79 -25.65 61.47
N ASP A 126 16.80 -25.61 62.35
CA ASP A 126 16.95 -24.53 63.35
C ASP A 126 17.24 -23.17 62.71
N GLU A 127 18.00 -23.15 61.62
CA GLU A 127 18.34 -21.93 60.88
C GLU A 127 17.13 -21.40 60.08
N ILE A 128 16.30 -22.29 59.54
CA ILE A 128 15.04 -21.92 58.87
C ILE A 128 14.03 -21.39 59.91
N LEU A 129 13.92 -22.02 61.07
CA LEU A 129 13.07 -21.53 62.17
C LEU A 129 13.52 -20.14 62.64
N ALA A 130 14.82 -19.91 62.78
CA ALA A 130 15.36 -18.60 63.10
C ALA A 130 15.06 -17.56 62.01
N LEU A 131 15.15 -17.94 60.73
CA LEU A 131 14.76 -17.08 59.61
C LEU A 131 13.27 -16.71 59.66
N ALA A 132 12.39 -17.70 59.84
CA ALA A 132 10.94 -17.48 59.96
C ALA A 132 10.61 -16.49 61.09
N ARG A 133 11.24 -16.65 62.26
CA ARG A 133 11.09 -15.70 63.38
C ARG A 133 11.58 -14.29 63.04
N ARG A 134 12.72 -14.15 62.37
CA ARG A 134 13.25 -12.84 61.89
C ARG A 134 12.35 -12.19 60.83
N CYS A 135 11.60 -12.99 60.07
CA CYS A 135 10.59 -12.52 59.14
C CYS A 135 9.24 -12.20 59.80
N GLY A 136 9.11 -12.33 61.13
CA GLY A 136 7.92 -11.95 61.90
C GLY A 136 7.00 -13.12 62.28
N TYR A 137 7.36 -14.36 61.96
CA TYR A 137 6.54 -15.55 62.24
C TYR A 137 6.89 -16.13 63.62
N LEU A 138 6.37 -15.50 64.68
CA LEU A 138 6.74 -15.77 66.08
C LEU A 138 5.87 -16.82 66.79
N ARG A 139 4.78 -17.27 66.18
CA ARG A 139 3.85 -18.26 66.77
C ARG A 139 4.41 -19.68 66.68
N SER A 140 3.81 -20.62 67.43
CA SER A 140 4.20 -22.04 67.45
C SER A 140 4.15 -22.70 66.07
N ASN A 141 3.21 -22.31 65.21
CA ASN A 141 3.10 -22.73 63.81
C ASN A 141 3.81 -21.77 62.81
N GLY A 142 4.71 -20.90 63.30
CA GLY A 142 5.32 -19.83 62.51
C GLY A 142 6.19 -20.34 61.36
N LEU A 143 6.89 -21.46 61.54
CA LEU A 143 7.73 -22.07 60.50
C LEU A 143 6.90 -22.57 59.32
N GLU A 144 5.86 -23.37 59.60
CA GLU A 144 4.93 -23.89 58.58
C GLU A 144 4.27 -22.73 57.83
N ARG A 145 3.78 -21.72 58.56
CA ARG A 145 3.14 -20.56 57.95
C ARG A 145 4.08 -19.73 57.08
N PHE A 146 5.36 -19.61 57.46
CA PHE A 146 6.37 -18.95 56.65
C PHE A 146 6.63 -19.71 55.34
N GLN A 147 6.73 -21.04 55.40
CA GLN A 147 6.94 -21.89 54.22
C GLN A 147 5.73 -21.86 53.28
N GLU A 148 4.50 -21.92 53.82
CA GLU A 148 3.26 -21.77 53.05
C GLU A 148 3.24 -20.44 52.28
N VAL A 149 3.51 -19.33 52.97
CA VAL A 149 3.48 -17.98 52.36
C VAL A 149 4.61 -17.83 51.32
N LEU A 150 5.77 -18.42 51.57
CA LEU A 150 6.88 -18.43 50.62
C LEU A 150 6.49 -19.15 49.32
N GLU A 151 5.94 -20.36 49.43
CA GLU A 151 5.52 -21.14 48.26
C GLU A 151 4.30 -20.54 47.57
N GLU A 152 3.38 -19.90 48.30
CA GLU A 152 2.27 -19.13 47.73
C GLU A 152 2.78 -17.98 46.85
N HIS A 153 3.72 -17.17 47.36
CA HIS A 153 4.32 -16.09 46.58
C HIS A 153 5.09 -16.61 45.36
N ARG A 154 5.89 -17.67 45.52
CA ARG A 154 6.63 -18.27 44.39
C ARG A 154 5.70 -18.88 43.34
N GLY A 155 4.63 -19.55 43.77
CA GLY A 155 3.60 -20.11 42.89
C GLY A 155 2.91 -19.02 42.08
N ASN A 156 2.47 -17.94 42.74
CA ASN A 156 1.85 -16.79 42.08
C ASN A 156 2.79 -16.15 41.04
N VAL A 157 4.05 -15.89 41.40
CA VAL A 157 5.05 -15.34 40.47
C VAL A 157 5.26 -16.27 39.28
N SER A 158 5.41 -17.58 39.53
CA SER A 158 5.65 -18.56 38.46
C SER A 158 4.48 -18.64 37.48
N VAL A 159 3.22 -18.58 37.96
CA VAL A 159 2.02 -18.58 37.12
C VAL A 159 1.95 -17.31 36.28
N ILE A 160 2.09 -16.13 36.91
CA ILE A 160 2.03 -14.83 36.22
C ILE A 160 3.18 -14.66 35.22
N TYR A 161 4.36 -15.18 35.55
CA TYR A 161 5.48 -15.21 34.61
C TYR A 161 5.18 -16.16 33.43
N GLY A 162 4.59 -17.32 33.69
CA GLY A 162 4.24 -18.31 32.66
C GLY A 162 3.21 -17.80 31.64
N THR A 163 2.20 -17.03 32.07
CA THR A 163 1.16 -16.48 31.19
C THR A 163 1.70 -15.49 30.17
N LEU A 164 2.79 -14.77 30.49
CA LEU A 164 3.47 -13.85 29.58
C LEU A 164 4.01 -14.57 28.33
N PHE A 165 4.39 -15.85 28.44
CA PHE A 165 5.03 -16.62 27.37
C PHE A 165 4.16 -17.72 26.75
N HIS A 166 3.26 -18.38 27.50
CA HIS A 166 2.46 -19.52 26.98
C HIS A 166 1.31 -19.07 26.07
N SER A 167 0.70 -17.92 26.36
CA SER A 167 -0.45 -17.40 25.61
C SER A 167 -0.17 -17.03 24.15
N ARG A 168 1.11 -16.95 23.73
CA ARG A 168 1.51 -16.59 22.36
C ARG A 168 1.73 -17.80 21.45
N ASP A 169 2.39 -18.85 21.96
CA ASP A 169 2.63 -20.08 21.19
C ASP A 169 1.33 -20.89 21.04
N GLU A 170 0.47 -20.94 22.06
CA GLU A 170 -0.84 -21.59 22.00
C GLU A 170 -1.80 -20.90 21.01
N LYS A 171 -1.81 -19.56 20.94
CA LYS A 171 -2.61 -18.81 19.96
C LYS A 171 -2.19 -19.08 18.51
N LEU A 172 -0.89 -19.28 18.26
CA LEU A 172 -0.38 -19.62 16.92
C LEU A 172 -0.71 -21.07 16.53
N GLN A 173 -0.82 -21.99 17.49
CA GLN A 173 -1.22 -23.38 17.24
C GLN A 173 -2.73 -23.57 17.05
N GLN A 174 -3.58 -22.77 17.72
CA GLN A 174 -5.05 -22.84 17.58
C GLN A 174 -5.54 -22.45 16.19
N ASP A 175 -4.81 -21.62 15.45
CA ASP A 175 -5.18 -21.15 14.10
C ASP A 175 -4.83 -22.17 12.99
N LEU A 176 -4.17 -23.30 13.29
CA LEU A 176 -3.66 -24.22 12.28
C LEU A 176 -4.64 -25.36 11.96
N ASN A 177 -5.05 -25.45 10.68
CA ASN A 177 -5.66 -26.66 10.13
C ASN A 177 -4.60 -27.78 10.01
N PRO A 178 -4.79 -28.94 10.69
CA PRO A 178 -3.85 -30.07 10.66
C PRO A 178 -3.51 -30.56 9.25
N GLU A 179 -4.46 -30.50 8.31
CA GLU A 179 -4.24 -30.91 6.90
C GLU A 179 -3.14 -30.10 6.21
N THR A 180 -2.93 -28.84 6.65
CA THR A 180 -1.89 -27.98 6.07
C THR A 180 -0.48 -28.52 6.34
N LEU A 181 -0.30 -29.21 7.47
CA LEU A 181 0.99 -29.76 7.87
C LEU A 181 1.42 -30.91 6.94
N LEU A 182 0.47 -31.64 6.34
CA LEU A 182 0.75 -32.70 5.38
C LEU A 182 1.43 -32.14 4.11
N PHE A 183 1.05 -30.95 3.66
CA PHE A 183 1.71 -30.25 2.55
C PHE A 183 3.12 -29.77 2.89
N LEU A 184 3.58 -29.90 4.13
CA LEU A 184 4.92 -29.53 4.56
C LEU A 184 5.76 -30.75 4.96
N ASP A 185 5.20 -31.96 4.93
CA ASP A 185 5.93 -33.19 5.20
C ASP A 185 6.84 -33.57 4.02
N HIS A 186 8.16 -33.60 4.28
CA HIS A 186 9.18 -33.98 3.31
C HIS A 186 9.14 -35.46 2.90
N ARG A 187 8.41 -36.30 3.65
CA ARG A 187 8.26 -37.74 3.38
C ARG A 187 6.96 -38.08 2.65
N ALA A 188 6.05 -37.13 2.50
CA ALA A 188 4.81 -37.35 1.77
C ALA A 188 5.10 -37.66 0.30
N ASP A 189 4.32 -38.57 -0.27
CA ASP A 189 4.38 -38.91 -1.69
C ASP A 189 4.11 -37.67 -2.56
N SER A 190 4.97 -37.44 -3.54
CA SER A 190 4.86 -36.32 -4.48
C SER A 190 3.52 -36.33 -5.20
N ASP A 191 3.07 -37.49 -5.68
CA ASP A 191 1.86 -37.59 -6.50
C ASP A 191 0.61 -37.32 -5.65
N LEU A 192 0.58 -37.85 -4.41
CA LEU A 192 -0.47 -37.54 -3.44
C LEU A 192 -0.55 -36.04 -3.13
N VAL A 193 0.60 -35.37 -2.91
CA VAL A 193 0.61 -33.92 -2.64
C VAL A 193 0.12 -33.13 -3.85
N LYS A 194 0.49 -33.52 -5.07
CA LYS A 194 0.01 -32.89 -6.31
C LYS A 194 -1.50 -33.04 -6.50
N ASP A 195 -2.05 -34.23 -6.23
CA ASP A 195 -3.49 -34.46 -6.27
C ASP A 195 -4.23 -33.56 -5.26
N MET A 196 -3.72 -33.47 -4.03
CA MET A 196 -4.27 -32.57 -3.01
C MET A 196 -4.16 -31.08 -3.40
N LEU A 197 -3.14 -30.69 -4.16
CA LEU A 197 -3.04 -29.32 -4.71
C LEU A 197 -4.06 -29.09 -5.81
N ALA A 198 -4.29 -30.07 -6.69
CA ALA A 198 -5.34 -30.00 -7.71
C ALA A 198 -6.73 -29.80 -7.07
N GLU A 199 -7.04 -30.53 -5.99
CA GLU A 199 -8.27 -30.37 -5.20
C GLU A 199 -8.41 -28.96 -4.61
N ARG A 200 -7.29 -28.29 -4.32
CA ARG A 200 -7.23 -26.91 -3.81
C ARG A 200 -7.15 -25.83 -4.90
N ARG A 201 -7.49 -26.18 -6.15
CA ARG A 201 -7.61 -25.27 -7.31
C ARG A 201 -6.27 -24.77 -7.88
N PHE A 202 -5.16 -25.46 -7.61
CA PHE A 202 -3.92 -25.22 -8.35
C PHE A 202 -4.06 -25.77 -9.76
N GLU A 203 -3.67 -24.97 -10.75
CA GLU A 203 -3.68 -25.37 -12.17
C GLU A 203 -2.33 -25.96 -12.59
N ASP A 204 -1.23 -25.42 -12.07
CA ASP A 204 0.13 -25.88 -12.33
C ASP A 204 0.66 -26.59 -11.08
N VAL A 205 0.20 -27.83 -10.88
CA VAL A 205 0.50 -28.62 -9.68
C VAL A 205 1.98 -28.97 -9.55
N ASP A 206 2.67 -29.15 -10.67
CA ASP A 206 4.11 -29.43 -10.68
C ASP A 206 4.90 -28.24 -10.15
N ARG A 207 4.65 -27.05 -10.69
CA ARG A 207 5.30 -25.83 -10.21
C ARG A 207 4.88 -25.47 -8.78
N ALA A 208 3.62 -25.72 -8.41
CA ALA A 208 3.17 -25.52 -7.05
C ALA A 208 3.91 -26.44 -6.06
N TYR A 209 4.12 -27.71 -6.43
CA TYR A 209 4.91 -28.66 -5.65
C TYR A 209 6.38 -28.26 -5.55
N GLU A 210 6.98 -27.75 -6.62
CA GLU A 210 8.35 -27.20 -6.61
C GLU A 210 8.48 -26.00 -5.65
N ASN A 211 7.54 -25.05 -5.72
CA ASN A 211 7.52 -23.89 -4.83
C ASN A 211 7.36 -24.33 -3.36
N LEU A 212 6.45 -25.28 -3.07
CA LEU A 212 6.31 -25.86 -1.73
C LEU A 212 7.61 -26.52 -1.26
N SER A 213 8.27 -27.26 -2.15
CA SER A 213 9.55 -27.90 -1.84
C SER A 213 10.64 -26.87 -1.52
N SER A 214 10.66 -25.73 -2.24
CA SER A 214 11.53 -24.58 -1.92
C SER A 214 11.24 -24.03 -0.53
N LEU A 215 9.96 -23.83 -0.19
CA LEU A 215 9.55 -23.36 1.14
C LEU A 215 9.93 -24.33 2.27
N ARG A 216 9.81 -25.65 2.04
CA ARG A 216 10.16 -26.70 3.02
C ARG A 216 11.67 -26.74 3.31
N ARG A 217 12.50 -26.67 2.27
CA ARG A 217 13.98 -26.70 2.40
C ARG A 217 14.54 -25.38 2.89
N GLY A 218 13.77 -24.31 2.70
CA GLY A 218 14.24 -22.94 2.76
C GLY A 218 14.91 -22.53 1.45
N PRO A 219 14.99 -21.21 1.16
CA PRO A 219 15.53 -20.69 -0.09
C PRO A 219 16.93 -21.24 -0.40
N VAL A 220 17.08 -21.77 -1.63
CA VAL A 220 18.33 -22.36 -2.13
C VAL A 220 19.47 -21.34 -2.16
N LYS A 221 19.12 -20.06 -2.37
CA LYS A 221 20.06 -18.92 -2.33
C LYS A 221 19.87 -18.15 -1.03
N GLY A 222 20.70 -18.45 -0.04
CA GLY A 222 20.75 -17.72 1.23
C GLY A 222 20.92 -18.68 2.41
N ASN A 223 22.04 -18.57 3.12
CA ASN A 223 22.24 -19.36 4.33
C ASN A 223 21.27 -18.89 5.42
N LEU A 224 20.12 -19.56 5.51
CA LEU A 224 19.17 -19.36 6.61
C LEU A 224 19.89 -19.61 7.93
N THR A 225 19.89 -18.60 8.79
CA THR A 225 20.28 -18.79 10.19
C THR A 225 19.34 -19.79 10.85
N GLU A 226 19.81 -20.53 11.86
CA GLU A 226 18.96 -21.47 12.62
C GLU A 226 17.71 -20.79 13.18
N ARG A 227 17.85 -19.52 13.58
CA ARG A 227 16.74 -18.65 14.00
C ARG A 227 15.71 -18.43 12.89
N SER A 228 16.14 -18.03 11.69
CA SER A 228 15.23 -17.77 10.57
C SER A 228 14.54 -19.04 10.12
N ARG A 229 15.23 -20.20 10.18
CA ARG A 229 14.64 -21.51 9.90
C ARG A 229 13.50 -21.83 10.87
N ARG A 230 13.70 -21.67 12.18
CA ARG A 230 12.64 -21.90 13.18
C ARG A 230 11.43 -20.98 12.99
N LEU A 231 11.67 -19.69 12.70
CA LEU A 231 10.58 -18.75 12.42
C LEU A 231 9.86 -19.10 11.13
N LEU A 232 10.59 -19.47 10.07
CA LEU A 232 10.02 -19.92 8.81
C LEU A 232 9.15 -21.16 8.99
N GLU A 233 9.61 -22.18 9.72
CA GLU A 233 8.83 -23.38 10.08
C GLU A 233 7.53 -23.02 10.80
N LYS A 234 7.57 -22.00 11.68
CA LYS A 234 6.40 -21.53 12.41
C LYS A 234 5.39 -20.76 11.54
N ILE A 235 5.86 -19.93 10.61
CA ILE A 235 4.97 -19.07 9.80
C ILE A 235 4.49 -19.70 8.50
N THR A 236 5.25 -20.66 7.94
CA THR A 236 4.93 -21.27 6.64
C THR A 236 3.55 -21.92 6.61
N PRO A 237 3.12 -22.71 7.62
CA PRO A 237 1.78 -23.27 7.64
C PRO A 237 0.68 -22.19 7.63
N LEU A 238 0.89 -21.09 8.36
CA LEU A 238 -0.07 -19.98 8.47
C LEU A 238 -0.20 -19.21 7.15
N LEU A 239 0.92 -19.01 6.45
CA LEU A 239 0.93 -18.38 5.13
C LEU A 239 0.28 -19.30 4.08
N LEU A 240 0.58 -20.60 4.14
CA LEU A 240 0.07 -21.59 3.20
C LEU A 240 -1.45 -21.76 3.29
N GLN A 241 -2.03 -21.73 4.49
CA GLN A 241 -3.49 -21.67 4.65
C GLN A 241 -4.10 -20.49 3.92
N LYS A 242 -3.47 -19.31 3.99
CA LYS A 242 -3.95 -18.13 3.27
C LYS A 242 -3.76 -18.22 1.76
N VAL A 243 -2.73 -18.94 1.30
CA VAL A 243 -2.56 -19.25 -0.13
C VAL A 243 -3.70 -20.13 -0.61
N PHE A 244 -4.10 -21.13 0.17
CA PHE A 244 -5.24 -22.00 -0.16
C PHE A 244 -6.58 -21.25 -0.18
N ASP A 245 -6.74 -20.27 0.73
CA ASP A 245 -7.90 -19.37 0.75
C ASP A 245 -7.93 -18.40 -0.46
N SER A 246 -6.79 -18.19 -1.15
CA SER A 246 -6.66 -17.23 -2.25
C SER A 246 -7.48 -17.60 -3.49
N HIS A 247 -7.91 -16.58 -4.25
CA HIS A 247 -8.60 -16.77 -5.53
C HIS A 247 -7.67 -17.20 -6.68
N ALA A 248 -6.36 -17.00 -6.53
CA ALA A 248 -5.32 -17.41 -7.47
C ALA A 248 -4.16 -18.04 -6.69
N PRO A 249 -4.31 -19.30 -6.24
CA PRO A 249 -3.36 -19.96 -5.35
C PRO A 249 -1.98 -20.16 -6.00
N ASP A 250 -1.91 -20.47 -7.30
CA ASP A 250 -0.63 -20.62 -8.04
C ASP A 250 0.20 -19.33 -8.01
N MET A 251 -0.43 -18.19 -8.35
CA MET A 251 0.22 -16.88 -8.35
C MET A 251 0.64 -16.47 -6.93
N ALA A 252 -0.26 -16.67 -5.96
CA ALA A 252 0.01 -16.35 -4.56
C ALA A 252 1.21 -17.14 -4.01
N LEU A 253 1.27 -18.45 -4.29
CA LEU A 253 2.37 -19.32 -3.88
C LEU A 253 3.67 -18.94 -4.57
N CYS A 254 3.65 -18.69 -5.88
CA CYS A 254 4.84 -18.33 -6.63
C CYS A 254 5.44 -17.00 -6.14
N ASN A 255 4.62 -15.99 -5.88
CA ASN A 255 5.10 -14.70 -5.37
C ASN A 255 5.52 -14.78 -3.91
N LEU A 256 4.86 -15.61 -3.09
CA LEU A 256 5.27 -15.89 -1.72
C LEU A 256 6.66 -16.54 -1.66
N GLU A 257 6.91 -17.54 -2.50
CA GLU A 257 8.22 -18.20 -2.61
C GLU A 257 9.32 -17.20 -3.00
N ARG A 258 9.09 -16.40 -4.05
CA ARG A 258 10.03 -15.37 -4.51
C ARG A 258 10.33 -14.35 -3.40
N PHE A 259 9.30 -13.89 -2.70
CA PHE A 259 9.45 -12.95 -1.60
C PHE A 259 10.30 -13.53 -0.47
N LEU A 260 9.99 -14.75 -0.01
CA LEU A 260 10.74 -15.41 1.06
C LEU A 260 12.19 -15.69 0.65
N SER A 261 12.44 -15.93 -0.64
CA SER A 261 13.79 -16.04 -1.21
C SER A 261 14.56 -14.72 -1.14
N VAL A 262 13.93 -13.56 -1.39
CA VAL A 262 14.58 -12.24 -1.26
C VAL A 262 14.90 -11.90 0.20
N ILE A 263 14.01 -12.24 1.13
CA ILE A 263 14.19 -11.92 2.56
C ILE A 263 14.92 -13.01 3.36
N ALA A 264 15.44 -14.05 2.70
CA ALA A 264 16.10 -15.22 3.29
C ALA A 264 17.08 -14.90 4.44
N SER A 265 17.90 -13.88 4.25
CA SER A 265 18.96 -13.47 5.19
C SER A 265 18.52 -12.42 6.21
N ARG A 266 17.23 -12.09 6.28
CA ARG A 266 16.70 -10.95 7.06
C ARG A 266 15.69 -11.42 8.13
N PRO A 267 16.17 -11.88 9.31
CA PRO A 267 15.33 -12.45 10.39
C PRO A 267 14.17 -11.55 10.85
N SER A 268 14.33 -10.23 10.75
CA SER A 268 13.33 -9.25 11.19
C SER A 268 11.99 -9.40 10.45
N TYR A 269 12.00 -9.72 9.15
CA TYR A 269 10.76 -9.90 8.40
C TYR A 269 10.01 -11.17 8.80
N TYR A 270 10.72 -12.28 9.06
CA TYR A 270 10.10 -13.51 9.55
C TYR A 270 9.44 -13.30 10.92
N ALA A 271 10.11 -12.57 11.82
CA ALA A 271 9.55 -12.19 13.12
C ALA A 271 8.31 -11.30 12.96
N LEU A 272 8.37 -10.30 12.06
CA LEU A 272 7.24 -9.42 11.75
C LEU A 272 6.02 -10.21 11.26
N LEU A 273 6.25 -11.15 10.32
CA LEU A 273 5.21 -12.00 9.78
C LEU A 273 4.67 -12.98 10.82
N ALA A 274 5.47 -13.47 11.77
CA ALA A 274 4.99 -14.34 12.84
C ALA A 274 4.02 -13.60 13.77
N GLU A 275 4.33 -12.36 14.12
CA GLU A 275 3.56 -11.57 15.09
C GLU A 275 2.31 -10.93 14.49
N ASN A 276 2.31 -10.62 13.18
CA ASN A 276 1.23 -9.82 12.58
C ASN A 276 0.34 -10.64 11.63
N ARG A 277 -0.76 -11.18 12.19
CA ARG A 277 -1.78 -11.96 11.45
C ARG A 277 -2.38 -11.18 10.29
N GLU A 278 -2.67 -9.90 10.50
CA GLU A 278 -3.22 -9.05 9.44
C GLU A 278 -2.19 -8.90 8.32
N THR A 279 -0.93 -8.57 8.61
CA THR A 279 0.11 -8.45 7.58
C THR A 279 0.28 -9.73 6.74
N ARG A 280 0.21 -10.92 7.35
CA ARG A 280 0.23 -12.18 6.57
C ARG A 280 -0.95 -12.26 5.59
N LYS A 281 -2.15 -11.87 6.04
CA LYS A 281 -3.35 -11.83 5.21
C LYS A 281 -3.21 -10.79 4.09
N LEU A 282 -2.71 -9.58 4.40
CA LEU A 282 -2.47 -8.52 3.39
C LEU A 282 -1.46 -9.01 2.35
N LEU A 283 -0.35 -9.61 2.78
CA LEU A 283 0.74 -10.07 1.93
C LEU A 283 0.26 -11.14 0.94
N VAL A 284 -0.40 -12.19 1.44
CA VAL A 284 -0.87 -13.28 0.57
C VAL A 284 -2.02 -12.81 -0.33
N SER A 285 -2.88 -11.90 0.16
CA SER A 285 -3.91 -11.27 -0.66
C SER A 285 -3.29 -10.48 -1.82
N LEU A 286 -2.27 -9.66 -1.55
CA LEU A 286 -1.54 -8.93 -2.59
C LEU A 286 -0.97 -9.89 -3.64
N PHE A 287 -0.28 -10.94 -3.19
CA PHE A 287 0.34 -11.96 -4.03
C PHE A 287 -0.66 -12.73 -4.90
N GLY A 288 -1.89 -12.92 -4.44
CA GLY A 288 -2.96 -13.53 -5.22
C GLY A 288 -3.76 -12.57 -6.11
N MET A 289 -3.65 -11.26 -5.90
CA MET A 289 -4.47 -10.25 -6.59
C MET A 289 -3.72 -9.52 -7.71
N SER A 290 -2.41 -9.30 -7.57
CA SER A 290 -1.64 -8.46 -8.47
C SER A 290 -0.21 -8.95 -8.67
N GLU A 291 0.15 -9.42 -9.87
CA GLU A 291 1.55 -9.73 -10.19
C GLU A 291 2.40 -8.44 -10.16
N PHE A 292 1.85 -7.34 -10.67
CA PHE A 292 2.53 -6.05 -10.74
C PHE A 292 2.94 -5.51 -9.36
N LEU A 293 1.99 -5.39 -8.43
CA LEU A 293 2.29 -4.89 -7.09
C LEU A 293 3.14 -5.89 -6.28
N SER A 294 2.99 -7.19 -6.56
CA SER A 294 3.86 -8.23 -5.97
C SER A 294 5.32 -8.02 -6.37
N LYS A 295 5.61 -7.75 -7.65
CA LYS A 295 6.97 -7.45 -8.11
C LYS A 295 7.55 -6.23 -7.39
N ILE A 296 6.77 -5.17 -7.20
CA ILE A 296 7.22 -3.97 -6.46
C ILE A 296 7.65 -4.35 -5.04
N LEU A 297 6.80 -5.08 -4.31
CA LEU A 297 7.10 -5.48 -2.93
C LEU A 297 8.26 -6.49 -2.84
N ILE A 298 8.40 -7.40 -3.82
CA ILE A 298 9.51 -8.36 -3.86
C ILE A 298 10.84 -7.64 -4.12
N SER A 299 10.86 -6.63 -5.00
CA SER A 299 12.05 -5.82 -5.26
C SER A 299 12.41 -4.91 -4.07
N HIS A 300 11.41 -4.45 -3.31
CA HIS A 300 11.57 -3.53 -2.17
C HIS A 300 10.90 -4.10 -0.90
N PRO A 301 11.46 -5.15 -0.28
CA PRO A 301 10.87 -5.79 0.88
C PRO A 301 10.76 -4.87 2.11
N GLU A 302 11.57 -3.80 2.20
CA GLU A 302 11.43 -2.72 3.18
C GLU A 302 10.04 -2.08 3.19
N LEU A 303 9.30 -2.13 2.09
CA LEU A 303 7.93 -1.63 2.03
C LEU A 303 6.96 -2.47 2.87
N LEU A 304 7.34 -3.67 3.31
CA LEU A 304 6.54 -4.44 4.27
C LEU A 304 6.36 -3.68 5.59
N ASP A 305 7.34 -2.88 6.01
CA ASP A 305 7.23 -2.05 7.21
C ASP A 305 6.13 -1.00 7.05
N SER A 306 5.99 -0.44 5.84
CA SER A 306 4.88 0.46 5.49
C SER A 306 3.53 -0.25 5.56
N MET A 307 3.45 -1.54 5.20
CA MET A 307 2.22 -2.36 5.31
C MET A 307 1.79 -2.58 6.76
N VAL A 308 2.77 -2.75 7.67
CA VAL A 308 2.51 -2.88 9.11
C VAL A 308 2.12 -1.52 9.70
N ALA A 309 2.82 -0.46 9.31
CA ALA A 309 2.53 0.89 9.77
C ALA A 309 1.18 1.41 9.25
N SER A 310 0.71 0.96 8.08
CA SER A 310 -0.55 1.36 7.44
C SER A 310 -1.83 0.75 8.04
N ASN A 311 -1.72 -0.03 9.11
CA ASN A 311 -2.84 -0.13 10.08
C ASN A 311 -3.04 1.17 10.89
N SER A 312 -2.13 2.14 10.73
CA SER A 312 -2.13 3.47 11.38
C SER A 312 -1.68 4.62 10.46
N ALA A 313 -1.36 4.37 9.19
CA ALA A 313 -0.96 5.40 8.20
C ALA A 313 -2.16 5.90 7.39
N SER A 314 -2.03 7.08 6.78
CA SER A 314 -3.11 7.71 6.02
C SER A 314 -3.54 6.85 4.82
N ILE A 315 -4.83 6.49 4.77
CA ILE A 315 -5.44 5.68 3.70
C ILE A 315 -5.35 6.42 2.34
N ALA A 316 -5.59 7.73 2.37
CA ALA A 316 -5.44 8.64 1.25
C ALA A 316 -4.45 9.75 1.63
N LYS A 317 -3.65 10.23 0.68
CA LYS A 317 -2.74 11.37 0.87
C LYS A 317 -3.25 12.55 0.07
N THR A 318 -3.08 13.76 0.61
CA THR A 318 -3.30 14.98 -0.17
C THR A 318 -2.12 15.23 -1.09
N ARG A 319 -2.32 16.13 -2.03
CA ARG A 319 -1.29 16.59 -2.96
C ARG A 319 -0.05 17.11 -2.23
N GLU A 320 -0.27 17.97 -1.25
CA GLU A 320 0.76 18.69 -0.52
C GLU A 320 1.63 17.73 0.30
N MET A 321 1.00 16.69 0.85
CA MET A 321 1.72 15.62 1.54
C MET A 321 2.64 14.86 0.59
N MET A 322 2.14 14.49 -0.60
CA MET A 322 2.94 13.75 -1.57
C MET A 322 4.12 14.59 -2.09
N ASP A 323 3.88 15.86 -2.39
CA ASP A 323 4.92 16.78 -2.84
C ASP A 323 6.00 16.97 -1.76
N ALA A 324 5.60 17.21 -0.50
CA ALA A 324 6.55 17.39 0.60
C ALA A 324 7.40 16.13 0.87
N GLU A 325 6.80 14.95 0.83
CA GLU A 325 7.53 13.68 0.99
C GLU A 325 8.55 13.48 -0.14
N LEU A 326 8.13 13.70 -1.39
CA LEU A 326 8.99 13.52 -2.55
C LEU A 326 10.12 14.54 -2.61
N ASP A 327 9.86 15.81 -2.26
CA ASP A 327 10.87 16.86 -2.18
C ASP A 327 11.97 16.49 -1.17
N ILE A 328 11.59 16.01 0.02
CA ILE A 328 12.56 15.57 1.04
C ILE A 328 13.46 14.44 0.51
N LEU A 329 12.90 13.49 -0.24
CA LEU A 329 13.66 12.36 -0.79
C LEU A 329 14.61 12.80 -1.93
N LEU A 330 14.16 13.74 -2.77
CA LEU A 330 14.96 14.26 -3.88
C LEU A 330 16.11 15.15 -3.39
N ASP A 331 15.88 15.95 -2.33
CA ASP A 331 16.89 16.82 -1.72
C ASP A 331 18.01 16.05 -1.02
N GLN A 332 17.74 14.81 -0.59
CA GLN A 332 18.75 13.90 -0.03
C GLN A 332 19.67 13.27 -1.10
N SER A 333 19.39 13.49 -2.38
CA SER A 333 20.15 12.91 -3.49
C SER A 333 21.04 13.94 -4.17
N ASP A 334 22.34 13.65 -4.19
CA ASP A 334 23.37 14.56 -4.73
C ASP A 334 23.44 14.54 -6.27
N TYR A 335 23.20 13.37 -6.89
CA TYR A 335 23.35 13.18 -8.33
C TYR A 335 22.01 13.11 -9.06
N PHE A 336 22.01 13.51 -10.33
CA PHE A 336 20.81 13.51 -11.17
C PHE A 336 20.28 12.09 -11.40
N GLU A 337 21.17 11.12 -11.62
CA GLU A 337 20.79 9.71 -11.78
C GLU A 337 20.10 9.14 -10.54
N ASP A 338 20.57 9.51 -9.33
CA ASP A 338 19.95 9.07 -8.08
C ASP A 338 18.54 9.67 -7.93
N ARG A 339 18.34 10.92 -8.31
CA ARG A 339 17.02 11.57 -8.33
C ARG A 339 16.05 10.89 -9.28
N LEU A 340 16.53 10.41 -10.43
CA LEU A 340 15.70 9.59 -11.34
C LEU A 340 15.21 8.31 -10.65
N ASP A 341 16.08 7.61 -9.93
CA ASP A 341 15.72 6.39 -9.21
C ASP A 341 14.84 6.66 -7.99
N VAL A 342 15.04 7.78 -7.26
CA VAL A 342 14.14 8.22 -6.19
C VAL A 342 12.72 8.47 -6.70
N LEU A 343 12.57 9.19 -7.81
CA LEU A 343 11.25 9.50 -8.37
C LEU A 343 10.47 8.22 -8.74
N ARG A 344 11.15 7.23 -9.32
CA ARG A 344 10.56 5.93 -9.70
C ARG A 344 10.18 5.11 -8.48
N ARG A 345 11.06 5.03 -7.47
CA ARG A 345 10.77 4.36 -6.20
C ARG A 345 9.56 4.97 -5.52
N TYR A 346 9.51 6.30 -5.36
CA TYR A 346 8.38 6.98 -4.75
C TYR A 346 7.05 6.65 -5.46
N ARG A 347 7.03 6.70 -6.80
CA ARG A 347 5.85 6.30 -7.58
C ARG A 347 5.44 4.85 -7.32
N ASN A 348 6.39 3.92 -7.26
CA ASN A 348 6.12 2.51 -7.01
C ASN A 348 5.59 2.27 -5.59
N GLU A 349 6.15 2.97 -4.60
CA GLU A 349 5.68 2.95 -3.20
C GLU A 349 4.24 3.44 -3.07
N GLU A 350 3.91 4.55 -3.72
CA GLU A 350 2.55 5.09 -3.72
C GLU A 350 1.57 4.19 -4.49
N PHE A 351 2.00 3.56 -5.59
CA PHE A 351 1.21 2.55 -6.28
C PHE A 351 0.87 1.36 -5.37
N LEU A 352 1.85 0.87 -4.60
CA LEU A 352 1.66 -0.19 -3.62
C LEU A 352 0.70 0.25 -2.51
N ARG A 353 0.88 1.46 -1.96
CA ARG A 353 -0.03 2.02 -0.94
C ARG A 353 -1.47 2.11 -1.45
N ILE A 354 -1.68 2.68 -2.62
CA ILE A 354 -3.02 2.83 -3.22
C ILE A 354 -3.63 1.45 -3.49
N GLY A 355 -2.86 0.55 -4.12
CA GLY A 355 -3.32 -0.78 -4.49
C GLY A 355 -3.66 -1.66 -3.30
N LEU A 356 -2.90 -1.59 -2.22
CA LEU A 356 -3.22 -2.27 -0.97
C LEU A 356 -4.54 -1.77 -0.38
N ASN A 357 -4.73 -0.45 -0.28
CA ASN A 357 -5.97 0.08 0.27
C ASN A 357 -7.19 -0.21 -0.63
N ASP A 358 -7.02 -0.29 -1.94
CA ASP A 358 -8.05 -0.75 -2.89
C ASP A 358 -8.39 -2.25 -2.69
N ILE A 359 -7.38 -3.13 -2.66
CA ILE A 359 -7.58 -4.57 -2.45
C ILE A 359 -8.31 -4.85 -1.13
N HIS A 360 -8.09 -4.04 -0.10
CA HIS A 360 -8.73 -4.16 1.20
C HIS A 360 -10.07 -3.42 1.33
N GLY A 361 -10.55 -2.78 0.26
CA GLY A 361 -11.81 -2.05 0.26
C GLY A 361 -11.82 -0.85 1.22
N ARG A 362 -10.64 -0.29 1.52
CA ARG A 362 -10.47 0.91 2.36
C ARG A 362 -10.63 2.20 1.55
N LEU A 363 -10.47 2.13 0.23
CA LEU A 363 -10.75 3.22 -0.70
C LEU A 363 -12.14 3.03 -1.33
N LEU A 364 -12.92 4.10 -1.34
CA LEU A 364 -14.21 4.19 -2.01
C LEU A 364 -14.05 4.24 -3.54
N GLN A 365 -15.15 4.04 -4.24
CA GLN A 365 -15.18 4.10 -5.69
C GLN A 365 -14.80 5.51 -6.18
N GLY A 366 -13.77 5.58 -7.03
CA GLY A 366 -13.21 6.84 -7.55
C GLY A 366 -12.04 7.40 -6.74
N GLU A 367 -11.85 6.98 -5.48
CA GLU A 367 -10.70 7.45 -4.69
C GLU A 367 -9.38 6.88 -5.20
N VAL A 368 -9.39 5.64 -5.72
CA VAL A 368 -8.21 5.03 -6.37
C VAL A 368 -7.74 5.89 -7.54
N THR A 369 -8.65 6.28 -8.41
CA THR A 369 -8.32 7.07 -9.61
C THR A 369 -7.89 8.49 -9.24
N ALA A 370 -8.54 9.08 -8.24
CA ALA A 370 -8.15 10.38 -7.71
C ALA A 370 -6.72 10.35 -7.11
N GLN A 371 -6.40 9.35 -6.28
CA GLN A 371 -5.06 9.20 -5.70
C GLN A 371 -3.99 8.95 -6.77
N LEU A 372 -4.28 8.16 -7.81
CA LEU A 372 -3.38 7.93 -8.93
C LEU A 372 -3.19 9.21 -9.76
N SER A 373 -4.23 10.02 -9.95
CA SER A 373 -4.14 11.33 -10.60
C SER A 373 -3.27 12.31 -9.82
N LEU A 374 -3.46 12.42 -8.51
CA LEU A 374 -2.61 13.24 -7.64
C LEU A 374 -1.15 12.81 -7.73
N LEU A 375 -0.88 11.50 -7.71
CA LEU A 375 0.46 10.96 -7.86
C LEU A 375 1.07 11.28 -9.24
N GLY A 376 0.29 11.14 -10.31
CA GLY A 376 0.72 11.49 -11.67
C GLY A 376 1.15 12.95 -11.77
N GLU A 377 0.36 13.86 -11.21
CA GLU A 377 0.71 15.27 -11.09
C GLU A 377 1.95 15.47 -10.18
N THR A 378 2.20 14.62 -9.17
CA THR A 378 3.29 14.80 -8.18
C THR A 378 4.60 14.50 -8.84
N CYS A 379 4.62 13.40 -9.57
CA CYS A 379 5.75 13.06 -10.39
C CYS A 379 6.00 14.08 -11.50
N LEU A 380 4.94 14.62 -12.12
CA LEU A 380 5.07 15.64 -13.17
C LEU A 380 5.69 16.94 -12.63
N THR A 381 5.24 17.42 -11.46
CA THR A 381 5.80 18.61 -10.80
C THR A 381 7.26 18.41 -10.39
N ALA A 382 7.60 17.24 -9.84
CA ALA A 382 8.98 16.90 -9.52
C ALA A 382 9.86 16.88 -10.78
N ALA A 383 9.39 16.25 -11.87
CA ALA A 383 10.10 16.22 -13.14
C ALA A 383 10.29 17.62 -13.74
N TYR A 384 9.29 18.50 -13.64
CA TYR A 384 9.39 19.91 -14.02
C TYR A 384 10.52 20.62 -13.25
N ARG A 385 10.53 20.52 -11.91
CA ARG A 385 11.57 21.15 -11.08
C ARG A 385 12.97 20.63 -11.39
N MET A 386 13.10 19.31 -11.56
CA MET A 386 14.36 18.67 -11.97
C MET A 386 14.83 19.17 -13.35
N ALA A 387 13.91 19.32 -14.30
CA ALA A 387 14.23 19.80 -15.64
C ALA A 387 14.64 21.28 -15.65
N VAL A 388 13.97 22.13 -14.86
CA VAL A 388 14.36 23.55 -14.70
C VAL A 388 15.77 23.67 -14.13
N ALA A 389 16.12 22.87 -13.11
CA ALA A 389 17.46 22.88 -12.52
C ALA A 389 18.56 22.56 -13.55
N GLU A 390 18.30 21.62 -14.45
CA GLU A 390 19.23 21.21 -15.53
C GLU A 390 19.40 22.29 -16.62
N LEU A 391 18.42 23.19 -16.75
CA LEU A 391 18.44 24.28 -17.73
C LEU A 391 18.99 25.60 -17.15
N LYS A 392 19.45 25.61 -15.90
CA LYS A 392 19.92 26.80 -15.18
C LYS A 392 20.96 27.64 -15.94
N ARG A 393 21.82 27.01 -16.76
CA ARG A 393 22.83 27.70 -17.59
C ARG A 393 22.25 28.70 -18.61
N PHE A 394 21.00 28.50 -19.02
CA PHE A 394 20.34 29.38 -19.98
C PHE A 394 19.71 30.60 -19.30
N GLY A 395 19.74 30.67 -17.97
CA GLY A 395 19.06 31.72 -17.21
C GLY A 395 17.55 31.55 -17.20
N LYS A 396 16.84 32.63 -16.94
CA LYS A 396 15.39 32.73 -16.91
C LYS A 396 14.87 33.15 -18.29
N PRO A 397 13.80 32.52 -18.81
CA PRO A 397 13.12 32.99 -20.01
C PRO A 397 12.38 34.30 -19.70
N LEU A 398 12.63 35.36 -20.46
CA LEU A 398 12.03 36.68 -20.22
C LEU A 398 11.23 37.15 -21.44
N PHE A 399 10.17 37.94 -21.19
CA PHE A 399 9.47 38.71 -22.22
C PHE A 399 9.27 40.16 -21.76
N ARG A 400 8.97 41.06 -22.69
CA ARG A 400 8.75 42.48 -22.41
C ARG A 400 7.26 42.77 -22.30
N TYR A 401 6.86 43.44 -21.23
CA TYR A 401 5.50 43.95 -21.03
C TYR A 401 5.57 45.34 -20.40
N GLU A 402 4.96 46.34 -21.04
CA GLU A 402 4.95 47.74 -20.59
C GLU A 402 6.33 48.30 -20.18
N GLY A 403 7.38 47.89 -20.89
CA GLY A 403 8.78 48.30 -20.65
C GLY A 403 9.52 47.48 -19.58
N SER A 404 8.82 46.69 -18.77
CA SER A 404 9.43 45.77 -17.80
C SER A 404 9.77 44.41 -18.42
N SER A 405 10.81 43.76 -17.90
CA SER A 405 11.12 42.36 -18.21
C SER A 405 10.41 41.46 -17.21
N ILE A 406 9.57 40.54 -17.69
CA ILE A 406 8.81 39.59 -16.89
C ILE A 406 9.31 38.17 -17.21
N GLU A 407 9.39 37.30 -16.21
CA GLU A 407 9.71 35.89 -16.40
C GLU A 407 8.55 35.17 -17.09
N ALA A 408 8.83 34.52 -18.22
CA ALA A 408 7.87 33.67 -18.91
C ALA A 408 7.74 32.33 -18.17
N ASN A 409 6.54 31.78 -18.14
CA ASN A 409 6.23 30.51 -17.50
C ASN A 409 5.82 29.45 -18.52
N LEU A 410 5.94 28.20 -18.10
CA LEU A 410 5.37 27.04 -18.78
C LEU A 410 4.13 26.58 -18.02
N ALA A 411 3.07 26.28 -18.75
CA ALA A 411 1.92 25.53 -18.28
C ALA A 411 1.84 24.16 -18.99
N ILE A 412 1.38 23.17 -18.25
CA ILE A 412 1.09 21.83 -18.74
C ILE A 412 -0.40 21.58 -18.57
N ILE A 413 -1.07 21.34 -19.68
CA ILE A 413 -2.48 20.98 -19.73
C ILE A 413 -2.56 19.46 -19.73
N GLY A 414 -3.14 18.88 -18.70
CA GLY A 414 -3.52 17.48 -18.67
C GLY A 414 -4.77 17.26 -19.52
N MET A 415 -4.72 16.24 -20.38
CA MET A 415 -5.80 15.82 -21.26
C MET A 415 -6.31 14.45 -20.83
N GLY A 416 -7.40 13.98 -21.46
CA GLY A 416 -7.93 12.63 -21.26
C GLY A 416 -8.14 12.28 -19.79
N LYS A 417 -7.54 11.16 -19.35
CA LYS A 417 -7.67 10.67 -17.97
C LYS A 417 -6.95 11.54 -16.94
N LEU A 418 -5.82 12.13 -17.31
CA LEU A 418 -5.08 13.04 -16.41
C LEU A 418 -5.93 14.30 -16.16
N GLY A 419 -6.39 14.95 -17.23
CA GLY A 419 -7.21 16.15 -17.14
C GLY A 419 -8.55 15.95 -16.42
N GLY A 420 -9.17 14.77 -16.60
CA GLY A 420 -10.38 14.36 -15.89
C GLY A 420 -10.19 13.92 -14.43
N GLY A 421 -8.95 13.79 -13.93
CA GLY A 421 -8.70 13.29 -12.57
C GLY A 421 -9.01 11.78 -12.41
N ASP A 422 -8.93 11.02 -13.50
CA ASP A 422 -9.37 9.63 -13.61
C ASP A 422 -8.23 8.69 -14.05
N LEU A 423 -6.98 8.94 -13.62
CA LEU A 423 -5.87 8.03 -13.93
C LEU A 423 -6.11 6.62 -13.36
N ASN A 424 -5.51 5.62 -14.01
CA ASN A 424 -5.53 4.23 -13.61
C ASN A 424 -4.10 3.70 -13.62
N TYR A 425 -3.87 2.49 -13.14
CA TYR A 425 -2.57 1.84 -13.25
C TYR A 425 -2.15 1.75 -14.72
N HIS A 426 -0.87 2.02 -14.99
CA HIS A 426 -0.30 2.02 -16.35
C HIS A 426 -1.05 2.93 -17.34
N SER A 427 -1.68 4.01 -16.88
CA SER A 427 -2.12 5.09 -17.77
C SER A 427 -0.92 5.88 -18.29
N ASP A 428 -1.00 6.30 -19.55
CA ASP A 428 -0.12 7.33 -20.11
C ASP A 428 -0.59 8.71 -19.61
N LEU A 429 0.32 9.68 -19.58
CA LEU A 429 -0.01 11.08 -19.29
C LEU A 429 -0.19 11.82 -20.62
N ASP A 430 -1.45 12.05 -20.99
CA ASP A 430 -1.81 12.91 -22.12
C ASP A 430 -1.61 14.38 -21.72
N ILE A 431 -0.64 15.07 -22.32
CA ILE A 431 -0.30 16.46 -21.96
C ILE A 431 -0.03 17.37 -23.17
N ILE A 432 -0.36 18.66 -23.00
CA ILE A 432 -0.01 19.74 -23.94
C ILE A 432 0.84 20.76 -23.18
N PHE A 433 1.93 21.20 -23.81
CA PHE A 433 2.83 22.22 -23.27
C PHE A 433 2.52 23.58 -23.90
N VAL A 434 2.18 24.55 -23.07
CA VAL A 434 1.94 25.93 -23.50
C VAL A 434 2.78 26.87 -22.65
N TYR A 435 3.51 27.80 -23.26
CA TYR A 435 4.25 28.83 -22.54
C TYR A 435 3.64 30.21 -22.78
N ASP A 436 4.02 31.19 -21.97
CA ASP A 436 3.52 32.57 -22.06
C ASP A 436 3.80 33.20 -23.44
N GLN A 437 4.87 34.00 -23.51
CA GLN A 437 5.11 34.95 -24.58
C GLN A 437 6.47 34.71 -25.23
N GLN A 438 6.59 35.16 -26.47
CA GLN A 438 7.87 35.15 -27.18
C GLN A 438 8.86 36.08 -26.49
N GLY A 439 10.13 35.72 -26.55
CA GLY A 439 11.19 36.43 -25.86
C GLY A 439 12.48 35.63 -25.85
N TYR A 440 13.38 35.99 -24.93
CA TYR A 440 14.71 35.42 -24.85
C TYR A 440 15.12 35.20 -23.40
N THR A 441 15.99 34.21 -23.18
CA THR A 441 16.57 33.96 -21.88
C THR A 441 17.68 34.95 -21.52
N ASP A 442 18.00 35.09 -20.24
CA ASP A 442 19.00 36.04 -19.72
C ASP A 442 20.34 35.42 -19.29
N GLY A 443 20.54 34.11 -19.53
CA GLY A 443 21.78 33.43 -19.17
C GLY A 443 22.94 33.67 -20.14
N GLU A 444 24.09 33.04 -19.85
CA GLU A 444 25.33 33.18 -20.61
C GLU A 444 25.15 32.87 -22.11
N LYS A 445 24.31 31.87 -22.40
CA LYS A 445 23.85 31.57 -23.76
C LYS A 445 22.38 31.93 -23.87
N GLN A 446 22.12 33.08 -24.49
CA GLN A 446 20.77 33.51 -24.81
C GLN A 446 20.16 32.61 -25.89
N ILE A 447 18.98 32.08 -25.60
CA ILE A 447 18.14 31.32 -26.53
C ILE A 447 16.73 31.90 -26.52
N SER A 448 15.92 31.62 -27.55
CA SER A 448 14.53 32.05 -27.56
C SER A 448 13.71 31.32 -26.49
N ASN A 449 12.63 31.94 -26.01
CA ASN A 449 11.69 31.29 -25.09
C ASN A 449 11.13 29.99 -25.68
N HIS A 450 10.81 29.98 -26.98
CA HIS A 450 10.40 28.78 -27.69
C HIS A 450 11.44 27.65 -27.56
N GLU A 451 12.72 27.94 -27.83
CA GLU A 451 13.78 26.95 -27.71
C GLU A 451 13.97 26.50 -26.26
N TYR A 452 13.94 27.41 -25.29
CA TYR A 452 14.05 27.10 -23.87
C TYR A 452 12.94 26.14 -23.42
N PHE A 453 11.68 26.47 -23.71
CA PHE A 453 10.53 25.66 -23.32
C PHE A 453 10.46 24.34 -24.08
N ALA A 454 10.91 24.28 -25.33
CA ALA A 454 11.05 23.03 -26.07
C ALA A 454 12.07 22.10 -25.40
N LYS A 455 13.24 22.62 -25.00
CA LYS A 455 14.24 21.85 -24.24
C LYS A 455 13.69 21.43 -22.87
N LEU A 456 12.94 22.29 -22.19
CA LEU A 456 12.33 21.99 -20.90
C LEU A 456 11.32 20.85 -21.02
N ALA A 457 10.40 20.92 -21.98
CA ALA A 457 9.43 19.87 -22.26
C ALA A 457 10.10 18.54 -22.63
N GLN A 458 11.13 18.55 -23.48
CA GLN A 458 11.91 17.35 -23.81
C GLN A 458 12.58 16.73 -22.59
N LYS A 459 13.13 17.55 -21.69
CA LYS A 459 13.78 17.09 -20.46
C LYS A 459 12.77 16.50 -19.47
N ILE A 460 11.58 17.11 -19.33
CA ILE A 460 10.48 16.57 -18.53
C ILE A 460 10.07 15.19 -19.05
N ILE A 461 9.85 15.06 -20.36
CA ILE A 461 9.52 13.78 -21.00
C ILE A 461 10.61 12.76 -20.70
N SER A 462 11.89 13.12 -20.93
CA SER A 462 13.03 12.23 -20.67
C SER A 462 13.08 11.75 -19.21
N ILE A 463 12.86 12.63 -18.24
CA ILE A 463 12.89 12.27 -16.80
C ILE A 463 11.81 11.23 -16.48
N LEU A 464 10.61 11.40 -17.03
CA LEU A 464 9.46 10.54 -16.77
C LEU A 464 9.53 9.20 -17.51
N THR A 465 10.06 9.17 -18.74
CA THR A 465 10.01 8.00 -19.63
C THR A 465 11.29 7.15 -19.63
N MET A 466 12.44 7.69 -19.21
CA MET A 466 13.71 6.95 -19.26
C MET A 466 13.64 5.65 -18.44
N GLN A 467 14.16 4.55 -18.99
CA GLN A 467 14.22 3.28 -18.26
C GLN A 467 15.47 3.27 -17.36
N THR A 468 15.28 3.04 -16.06
CA THR A 468 16.36 2.76 -15.10
C THR A 468 16.18 1.38 -14.49
N ARG A 469 17.01 1.02 -13.50
CA ARG A 469 16.84 -0.22 -12.71
C ARG A 469 15.50 -0.27 -11.97
N GLU A 470 14.94 0.91 -11.65
CA GLU A 470 13.67 1.10 -10.95
C GLU A 470 12.47 1.20 -11.91
N GLY A 471 12.70 1.04 -13.22
CA GLY A 471 11.68 1.17 -14.25
C GLY A 471 11.59 2.57 -14.85
N TYR A 472 10.37 2.99 -15.17
CA TYR A 472 10.03 4.34 -15.64
C TYR A 472 8.85 4.87 -14.80
N VAL A 473 8.62 6.18 -14.84
CA VAL A 473 7.57 6.81 -14.03
C VAL A 473 6.22 6.74 -14.75
N TYR A 474 6.16 7.39 -15.93
CA TYR A 474 5.00 7.39 -16.82
C TYR A 474 5.45 7.49 -18.28
N LYS A 475 4.66 6.89 -19.18
CA LYS A 475 4.72 7.24 -20.60
C LYS A 475 3.98 8.54 -20.83
N ILE A 476 4.44 9.33 -21.79
CA ILE A 476 3.87 10.64 -22.12
C ILE A 476 3.29 10.59 -23.52
N ASP A 477 2.07 11.11 -23.68
CA ASP A 477 1.42 11.31 -24.96
C ASP A 477 1.18 12.81 -25.18
N THR A 478 1.74 13.35 -26.25
CA THR A 478 1.60 14.78 -26.62
C THR A 478 0.84 14.96 -27.94
N ARG A 479 0.13 13.94 -28.43
CA ARG A 479 -0.53 13.95 -29.74
C ARG A 479 -1.76 14.86 -29.82
N LEU A 480 -2.33 15.23 -28.68
CA LEU A 480 -3.50 16.13 -28.60
C LEU A 480 -3.13 17.63 -28.67
N ARG A 481 -1.85 17.97 -28.85
CA ARG A 481 -1.43 19.37 -29.06
C ARG A 481 -1.89 19.90 -30.43
N PRO A 482 -1.97 21.22 -30.62
CA PRO A 482 -2.27 21.83 -31.92
C PRO A 482 -1.45 21.23 -33.07
N SER A 483 -2.11 20.92 -34.20
CA SER A 483 -1.50 20.23 -35.35
C SER A 483 -0.92 18.83 -35.06
N GLY A 484 -1.24 18.24 -33.91
CA GLY A 484 -0.83 16.89 -33.52
C GLY A 484 0.67 16.64 -33.65
N ASN A 485 1.05 15.51 -34.26
CA ASN A 485 2.45 15.14 -34.46
C ASN A 485 3.22 16.08 -35.41
N ALA A 486 2.52 16.80 -36.30
CA ALA A 486 3.13 17.75 -37.22
C ALA A 486 3.40 19.12 -36.55
N GLY A 487 2.73 19.40 -35.43
CA GLY A 487 2.91 20.64 -34.66
C GLY A 487 4.14 20.64 -33.75
N PRO A 488 4.61 21.83 -33.33
CA PRO A 488 5.71 21.96 -32.38
C PRO A 488 5.35 21.31 -31.04
N LEU A 489 6.36 20.82 -30.30
CA LEU A 489 6.14 20.18 -28.99
C LEU A 489 5.55 21.15 -27.97
N VAL A 490 5.94 22.42 -28.06
CA VAL A 490 5.47 23.51 -27.21
C VAL A 490 4.90 24.62 -28.08
N THR A 491 3.85 25.28 -27.62
CA THR A 491 3.24 26.43 -28.30
C THR A 491 3.19 27.64 -27.36
N SER A 492 3.24 28.86 -27.89
CA SER A 492 2.93 30.05 -27.08
C SER A 492 1.42 30.13 -26.83
N LEU A 493 1.03 30.88 -25.80
CA LEU A 493 -0.37 31.16 -25.47
C LEU A 493 -1.10 31.80 -26.67
N ASP A 494 -0.46 32.77 -27.34
CA ASP A 494 -1.06 33.46 -28.49
C ASP A 494 -1.32 32.50 -29.65
N SER A 495 -0.37 31.62 -29.99
CA SER A 495 -0.56 30.62 -31.04
C SER A 495 -1.58 29.55 -30.66
N PHE A 496 -1.67 29.20 -29.38
CA PHE A 496 -2.69 28.28 -28.88
C PHE A 496 -4.10 28.87 -29.03
N LEU A 497 -4.27 30.16 -28.68
CA LEU A 497 -5.51 30.91 -28.86
C LEU A 497 -5.88 31.00 -30.34
N GLU A 498 -4.94 31.41 -31.20
CA GLU A 498 -5.18 31.60 -32.63
C GLU A 498 -5.61 30.29 -33.32
N TYR A 499 -4.89 29.20 -33.05
CA TYR A 499 -5.23 27.88 -33.58
C TYR A 499 -6.65 27.46 -33.19
N HIS A 500 -7.00 27.56 -31.91
CA HIS A 500 -8.32 27.13 -31.46
C HIS A 500 -9.46 28.04 -31.89
N ARG A 501 -9.17 29.28 -32.27
CA ARG A 501 -10.16 30.23 -32.79
C ARG A 501 -10.46 30.01 -34.27
N ASN A 502 -9.47 29.62 -35.06
CA ASN A 502 -9.56 29.58 -36.53
C ASN A 502 -9.68 28.15 -37.08
N ASP A 503 -9.02 27.16 -36.45
CA ASP A 503 -8.74 25.86 -37.07
C ASP A 503 -9.27 24.66 -36.25
N ALA A 504 -9.84 24.88 -35.05
CA ALA A 504 -10.27 23.79 -34.17
C ALA A 504 -11.39 22.94 -34.78
N GLN A 505 -11.12 21.65 -34.93
CA GLN A 505 -12.11 20.67 -35.36
C GLN A 505 -13.03 20.25 -34.20
N VAL A 506 -14.21 19.70 -34.52
CA VAL A 506 -15.20 19.28 -33.52
C VAL A 506 -14.62 18.28 -32.53
N TRP A 507 -13.77 17.35 -32.99
CA TRP A 507 -13.12 16.38 -32.12
C TRP A 507 -12.07 17.00 -31.18
N GLU A 508 -11.39 18.07 -31.58
CA GLU A 508 -10.44 18.79 -30.72
C GLU A 508 -11.20 19.52 -29.63
N ARG A 509 -12.31 20.17 -30.00
CA ARG A 509 -13.24 20.81 -29.08
C ARG A 509 -13.81 19.80 -28.08
N GLN A 510 -14.15 18.60 -28.55
CA GLN A 510 -14.57 17.48 -27.69
C GLN A 510 -13.45 17.03 -26.75
N ALA A 511 -12.22 16.86 -27.24
CA ALA A 511 -11.08 16.48 -26.40
C ALA A 511 -10.78 17.51 -25.30
N LEU A 512 -10.92 18.81 -25.62
CA LEU A 512 -10.73 19.92 -24.70
C LEU A 512 -11.75 19.96 -23.54
N THR A 513 -12.87 19.24 -23.61
CA THR A 513 -13.77 19.05 -22.44
C THR A 513 -13.05 18.42 -21.25
N LYS A 514 -11.96 17.67 -21.50
CA LYS A 514 -11.10 17.07 -20.48
C LYS A 514 -9.89 17.91 -20.10
N ALA A 515 -9.64 19.01 -20.80
CA ALA A 515 -8.44 19.82 -20.60
C ALA A 515 -8.45 20.51 -19.24
N ARG A 516 -7.38 20.31 -18.47
CA ARG A 516 -7.16 20.98 -17.18
C ARG A 516 -5.70 21.34 -17.04
N VAL A 517 -5.40 22.56 -16.63
CA VAL A 517 -4.02 22.94 -16.29
C VAL A 517 -3.62 22.18 -15.02
N VAL A 518 -2.65 21.28 -15.14
CA VAL A 518 -2.16 20.44 -14.04
C VAL A 518 -0.87 20.98 -13.43
N LEU A 519 -0.18 21.85 -14.16
CA LEU A 519 1.02 22.56 -13.71
C LEU A 519 1.09 23.90 -14.45
N GLY A 520 1.43 24.98 -13.77
CA GLY A 520 1.65 26.29 -14.39
C GLY A 520 1.52 27.43 -13.39
N ASP A 521 2.01 28.61 -13.77
CA ASP A 521 1.76 29.84 -13.05
C ASP A 521 0.25 30.17 -13.05
N GLN A 522 -0.23 30.81 -11.97
CA GLN A 522 -1.65 31.06 -11.78
C GLN A 522 -2.24 32.03 -12.82
N LEU A 523 -1.47 32.99 -13.33
CA LEU A 523 -1.92 33.91 -14.36
C LEU A 523 -2.08 33.19 -15.70
N LEU A 524 -1.04 32.48 -16.15
CA LEU A 524 -1.07 31.70 -17.38
C LEU A 524 -2.14 30.61 -17.34
N ALA A 525 -2.30 29.94 -16.19
CA ALA A 525 -3.35 28.95 -16.00
C ALA A 525 -4.75 29.56 -16.15
N GLY A 526 -4.98 30.75 -15.60
CA GLY A 526 -6.25 31.48 -15.75
C GLY A 526 -6.54 31.83 -17.20
N GLN A 527 -5.53 32.35 -17.93
CA GLN A 527 -5.68 32.68 -19.35
C GLN A 527 -5.99 31.44 -20.20
N LEU A 528 -5.25 30.35 -20.01
CA LEU A 528 -5.50 29.08 -20.71
C LEU A 528 -6.90 28.53 -20.41
N HIS A 529 -7.32 28.62 -19.15
CA HIS A 529 -8.66 28.20 -18.74
C HIS A 529 -9.74 28.99 -19.48
N ASP A 530 -9.56 30.31 -19.67
CA ASP A 530 -10.50 31.13 -20.43
C ASP A 530 -10.48 30.79 -21.93
N VAL A 531 -9.31 30.55 -22.52
CA VAL A 531 -9.21 30.08 -23.92
C VAL A 531 -9.93 28.75 -24.12
N ILE A 532 -9.65 27.76 -23.26
CA ILE A 532 -10.29 26.44 -23.31
C ILE A 532 -11.80 26.59 -23.11
N ARG A 533 -12.23 27.36 -22.11
CA ARG A 533 -13.66 27.58 -21.83
C ARG A 533 -14.36 28.22 -23.02
N HIS A 534 -13.77 29.24 -23.65
CA HIS A 534 -14.36 29.89 -24.81
C HIS A 534 -14.42 28.94 -26.01
N THR A 535 -13.36 28.17 -26.25
CA THR A 535 -13.31 27.18 -27.34
C THR A 535 -14.37 26.08 -27.15
N VAL A 536 -14.48 25.52 -25.94
CA VAL A 536 -15.37 24.39 -25.66
C VAL A 536 -16.82 24.83 -25.47
N TYR A 537 -17.07 25.96 -24.79
CA TYR A 537 -18.42 26.35 -24.35
C TYR A 537 -18.87 27.73 -24.85
N GLY A 538 -18.11 28.38 -25.74
CA GLY A 538 -18.46 29.70 -26.30
C GLY A 538 -19.60 29.66 -27.33
N ALA A 539 -19.91 28.49 -27.88
CA ALA A 539 -21.04 28.25 -28.76
C ALA A 539 -21.70 26.90 -28.42
N THR A 540 -22.91 26.65 -28.91
CA THR A 540 -23.55 25.33 -28.81
C THR A 540 -23.18 24.49 -30.02
N ILE A 541 -22.91 23.19 -29.84
CA ILE A 541 -22.74 22.27 -30.98
C ILE A 541 -24.08 22.02 -31.68
N ASP A 542 -24.09 22.09 -33.01
CA ASP A 542 -25.24 21.83 -33.85
C ASP A 542 -25.39 20.34 -34.18
N ASP A 543 -26.38 20.01 -35.00
CA ASP A 543 -26.71 18.64 -35.35
C ASP A 543 -25.67 18.03 -36.31
N GLU A 544 -25.00 18.86 -37.14
CA GLU A 544 -23.85 18.42 -37.95
C GLU A 544 -22.68 17.99 -37.06
N GLY A 545 -22.36 18.78 -36.03
CA GLY A 545 -21.34 18.43 -35.04
C GLY A 545 -21.70 17.18 -34.22
N ARG A 546 -22.98 16.98 -33.90
CA ARG A 546 -23.46 15.73 -33.28
C ARG A 546 -23.15 14.51 -34.18
N ASP A 547 -23.48 14.62 -35.46
CA ASP A 547 -23.28 13.54 -36.43
C ASP A 547 -21.78 13.28 -36.69
N GLU A 548 -20.94 14.32 -36.65
CA GLU A 548 -19.48 14.18 -36.71
C GLU A 548 -18.91 13.41 -35.50
N ILE A 549 -19.33 13.77 -34.28
CA ILE A 549 -18.92 13.05 -33.05
C ILE A 549 -19.34 11.58 -33.12
N HIS A 550 -20.55 11.30 -33.59
CA HIS A 550 -21.02 9.94 -33.80
C HIS A 550 -20.15 9.18 -34.81
N ARG A 551 -19.88 9.79 -35.98
CA ARG A 551 -19.05 9.20 -37.03
C ARG A 551 -17.64 8.87 -36.53
N LEU A 552 -17.03 9.77 -35.75
CA LEU A 552 -15.73 9.55 -35.13
C LEU A 552 -15.77 8.37 -34.14
N ARG A 553 -16.80 8.30 -33.31
CA ARG A 553 -16.99 7.19 -32.37
C ARG A 553 -17.08 5.85 -33.08
N MET A 554 -17.88 5.77 -34.15
CA MET A 554 -18.04 4.54 -34.94
C MET A 554 -16.75 4.13 -35.65
N ARG A 555 -15.98 5.10 -36.17
CA ARG A 555 -14.64 4.83 -36.73
C ARG A 555 -13.70 4.24 -35.67
N MET A 556 -13.66 4.84 -34.48
CA MET A 556 -12.84 4.35 -33.37
C MET A 556 -13.23 2.92 -32.94
N GLU A 557 -14.51 2.58 -32.96
CA GLU A 557 -14.98 1.21 -32.69
C GLU A 557 -14.41 0.22 -33.71
N ASN A 558 -14.61 0.53 -34.99
CA ASN A 558 -14.22 -0.34 -36.09
C ASN A 558 -12.70 -0.54 -36.16
N GLU A 559 -11.92 0.50 -35.90
CA GLU A 559 -10.45 0.45 -36.04
C GLU A 559 -9.75 -0.10 -34.79
N LEU A 560 -10.24 0.24 -33.58
CA LEU A 560 -9.55 -0.02 -32.32
C LEU A 560 -10.14 -1.17 -31.50
N ALA A 561 -11.46 -1.35 -31.49
CA ALA A 561 -12.09 -2.35 -30.62
C ALA A 561 -11.83 -3.78 -31.10
N ARG A 562 -11.88 -4.00 -32.43
CA ARG A 562 -11.58 -5.29 -33.09
C ARG A 562 -12.26 -6.49 -32.40
N GLU A 563 -13.50 -6.29 -31.95
CA GLU A 563 -14.26 -7.29 -31.21
C GLU A 563 -14.57 -8.51 -32.09
N LYS A 564 -14.62 -9.68 -31.45
CA LYS A 564 -14.98 -10.97 -32.04
C LYS A 564 -15.85 -11.72 -31.04
N ASP A 565 -16.54 -12.77 -31.47
CA ASP A 565 -17.32 -13.61 -30.55
C ASP A 565 -16.45 -14.11 -29.38
N GLY A 566 -16.83 -13.76 -28.16
CA GLY A 566 -16.08 -14.08 -26.93
C GLY A 566 -14.86 -13.18 -26.65
N SER A 567 -14.71 -12.07 -27.37
CA SER A 567 -13.61 -11.10 -27.23
C SER A 567 -14.13 -9.67 -27.28
N TYR A 568 -14.26 -9.05 -26.12
CA TYR A 568 -14.83 -7.70 -25.97
C TYR A 568 -13.76 -6.69 -25.57
N ASN A 569 -13.92 -5.44 -26.02
CA ASN A 569 -13.06 -4.34 -25.59
C ASN A 569 -13.85 -3.41 -24.67
N ILE A 570 -13.50 -3.40 -23.37
CA ILE A 570 -14.27 -2.66 -22.36
C ILE A 570 -14.20 -1.14 -22.54
N LYS A 571 -13.23 -0.65 -23.33
CA LYS A 571 -13.00 0.78 -23.55
C LYS A 571 -13.66 1.25 -24.84
N THR A 572 -13.22 0.74 -25.99
CA THR A 572 -13.63 1.22 -27.32
C THR A 572 -14.71 0.35 -27.97
N GLY A 573 -15.04 -0.80 -27.39
CA GLY A 573 -16.06 -1.72 -27.88
C GLY A 573 -17.49 -1.22 -27.75
N ARG A 574 -18.44 -2.01 -28.24
CA ARG A 574 -19.86 -1.64 -28.24
C ARG A 574 -20.37 -1.45 -26.82
N GLY A 575 -20.91 -0.27 -26.49
CA GLY A 575 -21.38 0.05 -25.13
C GLY A 575 -20.26 0.24 -24.09
N GLY A 576 -19.00 0.35 -24.54
CA GLY A 576 -17.83 0.50 -23.69
C GLY A 576 -17.71 1.90 -23.06
N MET A 577 -16.61 2.13 -22.32
CA MET A 577 -16.39 3.40 -21.60
C MET A 577 -16.42 4.62 -22.54
N VAL A 578 -15.90 4.48 -23.75
CA VAL A 578 -15.82 5.58 -24.73
C VAL A 578 -17.20 6.02 -25.21
N ASP A 579 -18.22 5.15 -25.21
CA ASP A 579 -19.61 5.58 -25.49
C ASP A 579 -20.12 6.55 -24.45
N VAL A 580 -19.89 6.23 -23.17
CA VAL A 580 -20.31 7.08 -22.06
C VAL A 580 -19.56 8.41 -22.11
N GLU A 581 -18.24 8.35 -22.32
CA GLU A 581 -17.41 9.56 -22.46
C GLU A 581 -17.90 10.44 -23.62
N PHE A 582 -18.15 9.86 -24.80
CA PHE A 582 -18.61 10.61 -25.96
C PHE A 582 -20.01 11.19 -25.76
N ALA A 583 -20.94 10.43 -25.20
CA ALA A 583 -22.28 10.91 -24.89
C ALA A 583 -22.26 12.10 -23.92
N VAL A 584 -21.48 11.97 -22.84
CA VAL A 584 -21.32 13.03 -21.84
C VAL A 584 -20.67 14.27 -22.44
N GLN A 585 -19.58 14.10 -23.20
CA GLN A 585 -18.89 15.22 -23.83
C GLN A 585 -19.78 15.92 -24.86
N TYR A 586 -20.56 15.18 -25.64
CA TYR A 586 -21.55 15.76 -26.53
C TYR A 586 -22.58 16.60 -25.76
N LEU A 587 -23.13 16.09 -24.65
CA LEU A 587 -24.07 16.85 -23.82
C LEU A 587 -23.41 18.09 -23.21
N GLN A 588 -22.14 18.01 -22.81
CA GLN A 588 -21.36 19.17 -22.36
C GLN A 588 -21.19 20.21 -23.47
N LEU A 589 -20.92 19.80 -24.71
CA LEU A 589 -20.80 20.70 -25.86
C LEU A 589 -22.17 21.28 -26.28
N ARG A 590 -23.25 20.53 -26.10
CA ARG A 590 -24.62 20.95 -26.45
C ARG A 590 -25.22 21.91 -25.43
N HIS A 591 -24.94 21.68 -24.15
CA HIS A 591 -25.64 22.37 -23.05
C HIS A 591 -24.71 23.24 -22.19
N GLY A 592 -23.40 23.04 -22.25
CA GLY A 592 -22.44 23.75 -21.39
C GLY A 592 -22.32 25.25 -21.65
N CYS A 593 -22.79 25.75 -22.81
CA CYS A 593 -22.94 27.19 -23.03
C CYS A 593 -23.99 27.78 -22.08
N GLN A 594 -25.13 27.09 -21.91
CA GLN A 594 -26.25 27.52 -21.08
C GLN A 594 -26.07 27.15 -19.60
N TYR A 595 -25.48 25.99 -19.31
CA TYR A 595 -25.35 25.43 -17.96
C TYR A 595 -23.87 25.33 -17.56
N PRO A 596 -23.33 26.32 -16.82
CA PRO A 596 -21.94 26.31 -16.37
C PRO A 596 -21.56 25.11 -15.49
N GLU A 597 -22.52 24.49 -14.81
CA GLU A 597 -22.36 23.30 -13.96
C GLU A 597 -21.80 22.12 -14.75
N LEU A 598 -22.13 22.04 -16.04
CA LEU A 598 -21.63 21.00 -16.94
C LEU A 598 -20.16 21.18 -17.32
N ARG A 599 -19.51 22.32 -17.00
CA ARG A 599 -18.13 22.64 -17.41
C ARG A 599 -17.08 21.99 -16.50
N THR A 600 -17.28 20.72 -16.18
CA THR A 600 -16.36 19.88 -15.39
C THR A 600 -15.60 18.92 -16.29
N THR A 601 -14.34 18.62 -15.94
CA THR A 601 -13.53 17.68 -16.73
C THR A 601 -13.77 16.21 -16.34
N ASN A 602 -14.41 15.93 -15.19
CA ASN A 602 -14.63 14.56 -14.74
C ASN A 602 -15.96 14.01 -15.28
N THR A 603 -15.93 12.80 -15.90
CA THR A 603 -17.13 12.20 -16.54
C THR A 603 -18.24 11.92 -15.52
N VAL A 604 -17.88 11.43 -14.33
CA VAL A 604 -18.84 11.07 -13.28
C VAL A 604 -19.50 12.32 -12.70
N LEU A 605 -18.74 13.40 -12.52
CA LEU A 605 -19.31 14.68 -12.09
C LEU A 605 -20.24 15.24 -13.16
N ALA A 606 -19.83 15.24 -14.43
CA ALA A 606 -20.69 15.70 -15.52
C ALA A 606 -22.00 14.92 -15.61
N LEU A 607 -21.98 13.59 -15.46
CA LEU A 607 -23.19 12.76 -15.43
C LEU A 607 -24.13 13.11 -14.28
N LYS A 608 -23.59 13.45 -13.09
CA LYS A 608 -24.42 13.90 -11.96
C LYS A 608 -25.09 15.23 -12.25
N GLU A 609 -24.38 16.18 -12.86
CA GLU A 609 -24.96 17.47 -13.24
C GLU A 609 -26.00 17.31 -14.36
N ILE A 610 -25.75 16.44 -15.35
CA ILE A 610 -26.71 16.07 -16.40
C ILE A 610 -28.02 15.52 -15.79
N SER A 611 -27.90 14.69 -14.75
CA SER A 611 -29.03 14.15 -13.99
C SER A 611 -29.80 15.25 -13.25
N THR A 612 -29.10 16.12 -12.50
CA THR A 612 -29.70 17.25 -11.77
C THR A 612 -30.46 18.22 -12.69
N LEU A 613 -29.99 18.38 -13.92
CA LEU A 613 -30.57 19.27 -14.93
C LEU A 613 -31.66 18.60 -15.80
N ASP A 614 -31.99 17.33 -15.55
CA ASP A 614 -32.98 16.54 -16.30
C ASP A 614 -32.77 16.57 -17.84
N LEU A 615 -31.51 16.54 -18.29
CA LEU A 615 -31.15 16.64 -19.71
C LEU A 615 -31.32 15.32 -20.49
N LEU A 616 -31.66 14.24 -19.80
CA LEU A 616 -31.88 12.91 -20.38
C LEU A 616 -33.24 12.34 -19.94
N PRO A 617 -33.83 11.43 -20.73
CA PRO A 617 -35.00 10.67 -20.29
C PRO A 617 -34.75 9.97 -18.94
N LYS A 618 -35.81 9.83 -18.14
CA LYS A 618 -35.72 9.23 -16.79
C LYS A 618 -35.06 7.84 -16.85
N GLY A 619 -33.94 7.68 -16.12
CA GLY A 619 -33.21 6.42 -15.96
C GLY A 619 -32.05 6.22 -16.94
N ASP A 620 -31.91 7.06 -17.97
CA ASP A 620 -30.79 6.99 -18.91
C ASP A 620 -29.48 7.47 -18.25
N ASP A 621 -29.56 8.51 -17.44
CA ASP A 621 -28.48 9.04 -16.60
C ASP A 621 -27.96 7.99 -15.60
N GLU A 622 -28.86 7.31 -14.89
CA GLU A 622 -28.50 6.24 -13.96
C GLU A 622 -27.87 5.05 -14.68
N THR A 623 -28.37 4.72 -15.88
CA THR A 623 -27.82 3.66 -16.73
C THR A 623 -26.38 3.97 -17.14
N LEU A 624 -26.10 5.19 -17.62
CA LEU A 624 -24.75 5.61 -17.98
C LEU A 624 -23.82 5.65 -16.76
N LEU A 625 -24.29 6.21 -15.64
CA LEU A 625 -23.49 6.34 -14.42
C LEU A 625 -23.11 4.99 -13.83
N ASN A 626 -24.09 4.09 -13.63
CA ASN A 626 -23.84 2.76 -13.08
C ASN A 626 -23.03 1.90 -14.05
N GLY A 627 -23.32 2.00 -15.34
CA GLY A 627 -22.57 1.32 -16.39
C GLY A 627 -21.11 1.74 -16.45
N TYR A 628 -20.83 3.05 -16.45
CA TYR A 628 -19.46 3.57 -16.43
C TYR A 628 -18.73 3.16 -15.16
N LYS A 629 -19.37 3.27 -13.99
CA LYS A 629 -18.82 2.81 -12.71
C LYS A 629 -18.43 1.32 -12.73
N PHE A 630 -19.27 0.47 -13.32
CA PHE A 630 -18.98 -0.95 -13.50
C PHE A 630 -17.77 -1.17 -14.42
N LEU A 631 -17.75 -0.54 -15.59
CA LEU A 631 -16.64 -0.66 -16.54
C LEU A 631 -15.32 -0.13 -15.97
N ARG A 632 -15.34 0.95 -15.19
CA ARG A 632 -14.16 1.48 -14.50
C ARG A 632 -13.63 0.53 -13.43
N LYS A 633 -14.53 -0.12 -12.67
CA LYS A 633 -14.15 -1.15 -11.69
C LYS A 633 -13.50 -2.36 -12.39
N LEU A 634 -14.07 -2.78 -13.52
CA LEU A 634 -13.54 -3.85 -14.36
C LEU A 634 -12.15 -3.48 -14.93
N GLU A 635 -11.99 -2.27 -15.48
CA GLU A 635 -10.71 -1.77 -16.01
C GLU A 635 -9.61 -1.78 -14.94
N ASN A 636 -9.90 -1.22 -13.75
CA ASN A 636 -8.96 -1.22 -12.63
C ASN A 636 -8.55 -2.65 -12.24
N ARG A 637 -9.50 -3.57 -12.12
CA ARG A 637 -9.20 -4.97 -11.79
C ARG A 637 -8.40 -5.68 -12.90
N LEU A 638 -8.61 -5.39 -14.18
CA LEU A 638 -7.77 -5.94 -15.25
C LEU A 638 -6.33 -5.41 -15.17
N ARG A 639 -6.15 -4.11 -14.94
CA ARG A 639 -4.84 -3.45 -14.91
C ARG A 639 -4.02 -3.74 -13.66
N ILE A 640 -4.66 -4.06 -12.53
CA ILE A 640 -3.91 -4.46 -11.33
C ILE A 640 -3.38 -5.89 -11.46
N ILE A 641 -4.05 -6.75 -12.24
CA ILE A 641 -3.65 -8.15 -12.44
C ILE A 641 -2.40 -8.23 -13.32
N HIS A 642 -2.40 -7.45 -14.39
CA HIS A 642 -1.37 -7.46 -15.41
C HIS A 642 -0.37 -6.32 -15.19
N ASP A 643 0.85 -6.48 -15.69
CA ASP A 643 1.88 -5.44 -15.63
C ASP A 643 1.82 -4.47 -16.83
N TYR A 644 0.64 -4.35 -17.45
CA TYR A 644 0.43 -3.56 -18.66
C TYR A 644 -1.05 -3.19 -18.82
N SER A 645 -1.30 -2.19 -19.67
CA SER A 645 -2.66 -1.73 -19.99
C SER A 645 -3.41 -2.79 -20.79
N VAL A 646 -4.37 -3.46 -20.16
CA VAL A 646 -5.30 -4.43 -20.78
C VAL A 646 -6.71 -3.87 -20.77
N ASN A 647 -7.33 -3.81 -21.95
CA ASN A 647 -8.74 -3.42 -22.11
C ASN A 647 -9.59 -4.54 -22.74
N ASP A 648 -8.97 -5.66 -23.11
CA ASP A 648 -9.68 -6.77 -23.73
C ASP A 648 -10.14 -7.76 -22.65
N LEU A 649 -11.43 -8.06 -22.67
CA LEU A 649 -12.06 -9.08 -21.85
C LEU A 649 -12.06 -10.39 -22.64
N THR A 650 -10.89 -11.03 -22.66
CA THR A 650 -10.63 -12.28 -23.38
C THR A 650 -9.94 -13.30 -22.49
N GLY A 651 -10.12 -14.58 -22.79
CA GLY A 651 -9.34 -15.65 -22.19
C GLY A 651 -10.14 -16.91 -21.86
N PRO A 652 -9.46 -17.96 -21.38
CA PRO A 652 -10.12 -19.21 -21.03
C PRO A 652 -11.12 -19.02 -19.88
N LYS A 653 -12.08 -19.94 -19.77
CA LYS A 653 -13.10 -19.95 -18.72
C LYS A 653 -12.51 -19.85 -17.30
N SER A 654 -11.34 -20.45 -17.06
CA SER A 654 -10.61 -20.36 -15.79
C SER A 654 -10.20 -18.91 -15.46
N TYR A 655 -9.67 -18.18 -16.45
CA TYR A 655 -9.28 -16.78 -16.30
C TYR A 655 -10.49 -15.89 -15.98
N MET A 656 -11.60 -16.05 -16.72
CA MET A 656 -12.85 -15.31 -16.46
C MET A 656 -13.40 -15.59 -15.06
N ASN A 657 -13.36 -16.85 -14.60
CA ASN A 657 -13.78 -17.20 -13.24
C ASN A 657 -12.92 -16.54 -12.16
N LYS A 658 -11.59 -16.46 -12.37
CA LYS A 658 -10.67 -15.75 -11.46
C LYS A 658 -10.98 -14.26 -11.43
N LEU A 659 -11.20 -13.63 -12.59
CA LEU A 659 -11.54 -12.21 -12.70
C LEU A 659 -12.87 -11.88 -12.02
N ALA A 660 -13.93 -12.68 -12.24
CA ALA A 660 -15.23 -12.48 -11.61
C ALA A 660 -15.14 -12.55 -10.08
N ARG A 661 -14.43 -13.54 -9.53
CA ARG A 661 -14.21 -13.63 -8.07
C ARG A 661 -13.50 -12.39 -7.52
N ARG A 662 -12.50 -11.86 -8.24
CA ARG A 662 -11.79 -10.62 -7.87
C ARG A 662 -12.67 -9.36 -7.92
N LEU A 663 -13.73 -9.38 -8.73
CA LEU A 663 -14.73 -8.31 -8.78
C LEU A 663 -15.76 -8.38 -7.64
N GLY A 664 -15.74 -9.47 -6.86
CA GLY A 664 -16.63 -9.71 -5.73
C GLY A 664 -17.85 -10.56 -6.06
N TYR A 665 -17.86 -11.27 -7.19
CA TYR A 665 -18.92 -12.23 -7.50
C TYR A 665 -18.92 -13.39 -6.49
N ASP A 666 -20.10 -13.93 -6.19
CA ASP A 666 -20.27 -14.96 -5.15
C ASP A 666 -19.32 -16.16 -5.42
N PRO A 667 -18.43 -16.48 -4.47
CA PRO A 667 -17.48 -17.59 -4.62
C PRO A 667 -18.15 -18.96 -4.76
N LYS A 668 -19.43 -19.10 -4.34
CA LYS A 668 -20.22 -20.34 -4.45
C LYS A 668 -20.73 -20.60 -5.86
N LEU A 669 -20.68 -19.62 -6.77
CA LEU A 669 -21.07 -19.83 -8.15
C LEU A 669 -20.16 -20.87 -8.81
N LYS A 670 -20.77 -21.83 -9.52
CA LYS A 670 -20.02 -22.83 -10.30
C LYS A 670 -19.27 -22.20 -11.49
N ASN A 671 -19.82 -21.14 -12.08
CA ASN A 671 -19.26 -20.46 -13.24
C ASN A 671 -19.41 -18.93 -13.15
N PRO A 672 -18.75 -18.26 -12.18
CA PRO A 672 -18.89 -16.83 -11.96
C PRO A 672 -18.45 -15.98 -13.17
N GLY A 673 -17.53 -16.49 -14.00
CA GLY A 673 -17.08 -15.84 -15.22
C GLY A 673 -18.20 -15.69 -16.26
N ALA A 674 -19.09 -16.68 -16.40
CA ALA A 674 -20.24 -16.55 -17.31
C ALA A 674 -21.25 -15.51 -16.81
N VAL A 675 -21.43 -15.39 -15.49
CA VAL A 675 -22.28 -14.35 -14.89
C VAL A 675 -21.67 -12.97 -15.14
N LEU A 676 -20.35 -12.82 -14.97
CA LEU A 676 -19.64 -11.58 -15.30
C LEU A 676 -19.84 -11.15 -16.76
N ILE A 677 -19.70 -12.09 -17.71
CA ILE A 677 -19.90 -11.79 -19.14
C ILE A 677 -21.36 -11.38 -19.40
N SER A 678 -22.33 -12.10 -18.83
CA SER A 678 -23.75 -11.75 -18.98
C SER A 678 -24.07 -10.36 -18.41
N ASP A 679 -23.54 -10.02 -17.24
CA ASP A 679 -23.68 -8.69 -16.63
C ASP A 679 -23.01 -7.62 -17.49
N TYR A 680 -21.83 -7.93 -18.05
CA TYR A 680 -21.11 -7.05 -18.97
C TYR A 680 -21.96 -6.76 -20.21
N GLU A 681 -22.42 -7.78 -20.93
CA GLU A 681 -23.24 -7.63 -22.15
C GLU A 681 -24.55 -6.89 -21.88
N LYS A 682 -25.22 -7.20 -20.77
CA LYS A 682 -26.44 -6.49 -20.35
C LYS A 682 -26.17 -5.02 -20.07
N THR A 683 -25.05 -4.72 -19.41
CA THR A 683 -24.67 -3.35 -19.06
C THR A 683 -24.28 -2.55 -20.31
N THR A 684 -23.40 -3.10 -21.16
CA THR A 684 -22.96 -2.44 -22.38
C THR A 684 -24.08 -2.31 -23.41
N GLY A 685 -24.98 -3.30 -23.50
CA GLY A 685 -26.20 -3.20 -24.30
C GLY A 685 -27.03 -1.99 -23.91
N LYS A 686 -27.35 -1.83 -22.62
CA LYS A 686 -28.10 -0.68 -22.11
C LYS A 686 -27.38 0.66 -22.34
N ILE A 687 -26.05 0.71 -22.14
CA ILE A 687 -25.25 1.92 -22.44
C ILE A 687 -25.40 2.28 -23.92
N ARG A 688 -25.29 1.29 -24.82
CA ARG A 688 -25.39 1.51 -26.26
C ARG A 688 -26.78 1.99 -26.67
N ASP A 689 -27.85 1.48 -26.05
CA ASP A 689 -29.21 1.95 -26.31
C ASP A 689 -29.40 3.43 -25.91
N VAL A 690 -28.86 3.83 -24.75
CA VAL A 690 -28.85 5.25 -24.33
C VAL A 690 -28.03 6.09 -25.30
N TYR A 691 -26.85 5.62 -25.68
CA TYR A 691 -25.98 6.28 -26.65
C TYR A 691 -26.72 6.53 -27.98
N HIS A 692 -27.40 5.51 -28.53
CA HIS A 692 -28.18 5.67 -29.76
C HIS A 692 -29.31 6.69 -29.63
N ARG A 693 -30.01 6.73 -28.49
CA ARG A 693 -31.04 7.76 -28.22
C ARG A 693 -30.45 9.17 -28.22
N ILE A 694 -29.31 9.37 -27.57
CA ILE A 694 -28.63 10.69 -27.50
C ILE A 694 -28.22 11.18 -28.90
N PHE A 695 -27.74 10.26 -29.74
CA PHE A 695 -27.29 10.56 -31.10
C PHE A 695 -28.38 10.43 -32.19
N GLY A 696 -29.62 10.08 -31.83
CA GLY A 696 -30.76 9.99 -32.76
C GLY A 696 -30.64 8.86 -33.80
N VAL A 697 -29.98 7.75 -33.45
CA VAL A 697 -29.74 6.61 -34.36
C VAL A 697 -30.82 5.54 -34.16
N SER A 698 -31.38 4.99 -35.24
CA SER A 698 -32.33 3.87 -35.18
C SER A 698 -31.65 2.63 -34.57
N THR A 699 -32.28 2.02 -33.57
CA THR A 699 -31.91 0.70 -33.06
C THR A 699 -32.57 -0.34 -33.97
N ASP A 700 -31.87 -0.75 -35.03
CA ASP A 700 -32.30 -1.88 -35.88
C ASP A 700 -31.93 -3.24 -35.26
#